data_AF-A0A9P8NTZ6-F1
#
_entry.id   AF-A0A9P8NTZ6-F1
#
_cell.length_a   1.000
_cell.length_b   1.000
_cell.length_c   1.000
_cell.angle_alpha   90.00
_cell.angle_beta   90.00
_cell.angle_gamma   90.00
#
_symmetry.space_group_name_H-M   'P 1'
#
loop_
_entity.id
_entity.type
_entity.pdbx_description
1 polymer ?
#
loop_
_entity_poly.entity_id
_entity_poly.type
_entity_poly.pdbx_seq_one_letter_code
_entity_poly.pdbx_strand_id
1 'polypeptide(L)'
;MTSETVRVRFNLKSDDSDTVSKCEELMAIFGLNAEDLFVQWETFVMNSSVADDPLQLSVANLGRLQEHLQKKLVKSQQKTPLSAVKRPMLRTPNMNLIPSTPSSKKHRPNGPRSADTSMTSITSSPLASSPAKDVTSGEIIETLNGHLELKPGSSTKPKLLANFNPQKYKFRTMNQKLLEAADYLDEQIDSMAKILLEHYKFDSDEFGNPNIQSQSEILTVGRVVPDSPLTASDADLNSSSLFLETSRLGGIGQRVKLDVSSLENYSFFPGQIVCLRGQNLTGEFFKATQIYAIPFLGSPVSSSEELQSYEYGNDYLKVLVTAGPYTPQKELDYSHLAQFVERVNTEVRPDTLVMFGPFVDVNHVQIADGSARFDGLDKQPATLDDIFNMVVAPILRKLECLVILVPSTRDATTKHAAYPQDSFDRKSLGLGKNFKCFPNPATFQLNEFLVGCSNNDIFKDLKDVVAGSARKESRFDRIANHVIEQRRYYPVFPGGLRQKRSLKEQDESAHISGADLHLSYLGLAEFNTSLPDVLILPSELKSFSKIVQNVLVINPGTFMRQNSAGTYCEVNFKAPVLEELEKAGDDSYLHTVWKRARVDVRLGGLRWLFLVSLKQSCNGLFFLEAFWRSLREVFADDGLAKERDGLHEKNTNNNKWKNQVPIGLDGRLRNRSNNISAVVHQSDGRRRNSSNKNKNLEESSPWVDIFCSLWHWGSGEFQQLEVIGLGLDKLDYQRDDRTQRRDRTKQSKESELNHQLPELVVNRELW
;
A
#
# COMPACT_ATOMS: atom_id res chain seq x y z
N MET A 1 48.88 37.12 -23.39
CA MET A 1 48.38 35.72 -23.53
C MET A 1 46.94 35.58 -23.02
N THR A 2 46.57 36.22 -21.91
CA THR A 2 45.19 36.23 -21.38
C THR A 2 44.15 36.68 -22.39
N SER A 3 44.34 37.85 -23.03
CA SER A 3 43.34 38.50 -23.90
C SER A 3 42.95 37.64 -25.11
N GLU A 4 43.92 36.94 -25.70
CA GLU A 4 43.67 36.03 -26.82
C GLU A 4 42.91 34.78 -26.38
N THR A 5 43.21 34.26 -25.18
CA THR A 5 42.52 33.10 -24.60
C THR A 5 41.04 33.44 -24.31
N VAL A 6 40.77 34.65 -23.81
CA VAL A 6 39.40 35.15 -23.59
C VAL A 6 38.66 35.29 -24.93
N ARG A 7 39.29 35.88 -25.95
CA ARG A 7 38.69 36.02 -27.30
C ARG A 7 38.28 34.68 -27.90
N VAL A 8 39.18 33.69 -27.86
CA VAL A 8 38.90 32.33 -28.35
C VAL A 8 37.77 31.66 -27.55
N ARG A 9 37.78 31.74 -26.22
CA ARG A 9 36.80 31.01 -25.40
C ARG A 9 35.39 31.61 -25.45
N PHE A 10 35.28 32.93 -25.56
CA PHE A 10 34.01 33.66 -25.67
C PHE A 10 33.57 33.96 -27.11
N ASN A 11 34.34 33.54 -28.12
CA ASN A 11 34.07 33.76 -29.55
C ASN A 11 33.84 35.23 -29.92
N LEU A 12 34.65 36.13 -29.35
CA LEU A 12 34.56 37.58 -29.53
C LEU A 12 35.24 38.04 -30.82
N LYS A 13 34.73 39.11 -31.45
CA LYS A 13 35.36 39.71 -32.63
C LYS A 13 36.54 40.60 -32.22
N SER A 14 37.36 41.00 -33.19
CA SER A 14 38.51 41.89 -33.00
C SER A 14 38.16 43.21 -32.29
N ASP A 15 36.93 43.67 -32.50
CA ASP A 15 36.48 45.03 -32.20
C ASP A 15 35.88 45.14 -30.79
N ASP A 16 35.60 44.02 -30.10
CA ASP A 16 34.99 43.95 -28.76
C ASP A 16 36.00 44.23 -27.62
N SER A 17 36.85 45.26 -27.79
CA SER A 17 37.97 45.57 -26.88
C SER A 17 37.52 45.79 -25.43
N ASP A 18 36.39 46.47 -25.22
CA ASP A 18 35.88 46.80 -23.88
C ASP A 18 35.35 45.56 -23.14
N THR A 19 34.73 44.63 -23.87
CA THR A 19 34.23 43.37 -23.32
C THR A 19 35.39 42.46 -22.90
N VAL A 20 36.46 42.39 -23.70
CA VAL A 20 37.69 41.65 -23.33
C VAL A 20 38.35 42.26 -22.10
N SER A 21 38.51 43.59 -22.07
CA SER A 21 39.06 44.32 -20.92
C SER A 21 38.28 44.04 -19.63
N LYS A 22 36.94 44.06 -19.70
CA LYS A 22 36.10 43.75 -18.53
C LYS A 22 36.20 42.29 -18.08
N CYS A 23 36.35 41.34 -19.01
CA CYS A 23 36.63 39.94 -18.66
C CYS A 23 37.98 39.78 -17.94
N GLU A 24 39.04 40.47 -18.39
CA GLU A 24 40.36 40.43 -17.73
C GLU A 24 40.31 41.07 -16.33
N GLU A 25 39.52 42.13 -16.13
CA GLU A 25 39.25 42.71 -14.80
C GLU A 25 38.59 41.68 -13.86
N LEU A 26 37.59 40.94 -14.33
CA LEU A 26 36.91 39.91 -13.53
C LEU A 26 37.83 38.72 -13.21
N MET A 27 38.66 38.29 -14.17
CA MET A 27 39.69 37.27 -13.94
C MET A 27 40.67 37.70 -12.83
N ALA A 28 41.12 38.96 -12.85
CA ALA A 28 42.02 39.51 -11.84
C ALA A 28 41.36 39.66 -10.46
N ILE A 29 40.11 40.16 -10.39
CA ILE A 29 39.39 40.37 -9.12
C ILE A 29 39.05 39.04 -8.42
N PHE A 30 38.65 38.01 -9.16
CA PHE A 30 38.20 36.74 -8.59
C PHE A 30 39.24 35.62 -8.66
N GLY A 31 40.43 35.87 -9.21
CA GLY A 31 41.49 34.87 -9.35
C GLY A 31 41.15 33.72 -10.31
N LEU A 32 40.32 34.00 -11.31
CA LEU A 32 39.80 32.99 -12.25
C LEU A 32 40.65 32.94 -13.53
N ASN A 33 40.80 31.74 -14.10
CA ASN A 33 41.29 31.62 -15.47
C ASN A 33 40.15 31.88 -16.49
N ALA A 34 40.49 31.96 -17.79
CA ALA A 34 39.51 32.29 -18.84
C ALA A 34 38.41 31.22 -19.02
N GLU A 35 38.71 29.96 -18.70
CA GLU A 35 37.76 28.84 -18.76
C GLU A 35 36.84 28.82 -17.55
N ASP A 36 37.38 29.07 -16.34
CA ASP A 36 36.57 29.23 -15.11
C ASP A 36 35.61 30.42 -15.24
N LEU A 37 36.06 31.56 -15.78
CA LEU A 37 35.20 32.72 -16.02
C LEU A 37 34.08 32.39 -17.02
N PHE A 38 34.40 31.65 -18.09
CA PHE A 38 33.40 31.20 -19.06
C PHE A 38 32.33 30.31 -18.41
N VAL A 39 32.73 29.35 -17.58
CA VAL A 39 31.79 28.49 -16.83
C VAL A 39 30.94 29.29 -15.85
N GLN A 40 31.49 30.30 -15.15
CA GLN A 40 30.68 31.20 -14.31
C GLN A 40 29.70 32.06 -15.15
N TRP A 41 30.09 32.48 -16.35
CA TRP A 41 29.22 33.20 -17.29
C TRP A 41 28.07 32.32 -17.78
N GLU A 42 28.32 31.11 -18.27
CA GLU A 42 27.26 30.16 -18.66
C GLU A 42 26.31 29.85 -17.50
N THR A 43 26.88 29.63 -16.30
CA THR A 43 26.10 29.42 -15.07
C THR A 43 25.23 30.65 -14.75
N PHE A 44 25.75 31.87 -14.96
CA PHE A 44 24.99 33.09 -14.72
C PHE A 44 23.88 33.30 -15.76
N VAL A 45 24.14 33.02 -17.04
CA VAL A 45 23.12 33.05 -18.11
C VAL A 45 22.00 32.07 -17.79
N MET A 46 22.31 30.80 -17.51
CA MET A 46 21.35 29.75 -17.13
C MET A 46 20.48 30.11 -15.92
N ASN A 47 21.03 30.82 -14.93
CA ASN A 47 20.28 31.23 -13.73
C ASN A 47 19.52 32.55 -13.91
N SER A 48 19.80 33.33 -14.96
CA SER A 48 19.25 34.69 -15.14
C SER A 48 18.34 34.83 -16.37
N SER A 49 18.35 33.87 -17.29
CA SER A 49 17.45 33.85 -18.45
C SER A 49 16.05 33.44 -18.01
N VAL A 50 15.20 34.44 -17.76
CA VAL A 50 13.75 34.28 -17.91
C VAL A 50 13.43 34.13 -19.41
N ALA A 51 12.36 33.43 -19.74
CA ALA A 51 12.05 32.93 -21.08
C ALA A 51 12.21 33.94 -22.24
N ASP A 52 12.66 33.40 -23.37
CA ASP A 52 12.59 33.94 -24.74
C ASP A 52 13.58 35.03 -25.20
N ASP A 53 14.64 35.36 -24.44
CA ASP A 53 15.77 36.15 -25.00
C ASP A 53 17.15 35.71 -24.44
N PRO A 54 18.10 35.20 -25.28
CA PRO A 54 19.41 34.76 -24.81
C PRO A 54 20.29 35.94 -24.38
N LEU A 55 20.67 35.98 -23.09
CA LEU A 55 21.55 36.99 -22.51
C LEU A 55 22.90 37.08 -23.24
N GLN A 56 23.04 38.09 -24.10
CA GLN A 56 24.26 38.34 -24.86
C GLN A 56 25.40 38.84 -23.95
N LEU A 57 26.64 38.47 -24.32
CA LEU A 57 27.85 38.92 -23.65
C LEU A 57 28.07 40.42 -23.91
N SER A 58 27.93 41.23 -22.86
CA SER A 58 28.12 42.68 -22.91
C SER A 58 28.70 43.19 -21.61
N VAL A 59 29.37 44.35 -21.64
CA VAL A 59 29.95 44.98 -20.44
C VAL A 59 28.90 45.17 -19.32
N ALA A 60 27.66 45.51 -19.68
CA ALA A 60 26.56 45.63 -18.72
C ALA A 60 26.18 44.30 -18.05
N ASN A 61 26.11 43.21 -18.82
CA ASN A 61 25.81 41.88 -18.27
C ASN A 61 27.01 41.29 -17.49
N LEU A 62 28.25 41.62 -17.88
CA LEU A 62 29.45 41.29 -17.11
C LEU A 62 29.49 42.03 -15.76
N GLY A 63 28.96 43.26 -15.68
CA GLY A 63 28.73 43.95 -14.41
C GLY A 63 27.73 43.20 -13.50
N ARG A 64 26.65 42.64 -14.07
CA ARG A 64 25.70 41.80 -13.31
C ARG A 64 26.33 40.48 -12.85
N LEU A 65 27.20 39.86 -13.66
CA LEU A 65 28.02 38.72 -13.25
C LEU A 65 28.94 39.07 -12.07
N GLN A 66 29.58 40.25 -12.10
CA GLN A 66 30.45 40.74 -11.02
C GLN A 66 29.71 40.80 -9.67
N GLU A 67 28.51 41.38 -9.64
CA GLU A 67 27.67 41.39 -8.45
C GLU A 67 27.27 39.99 -7.98
N HIS A 68 26.92 39.10 -8.91
CA HIS A 68 26.53 37.73 -8.60
C HIS A 68 27.68 36.96 -7.94
N LEU A 69 28.90 37.09 -8.46
CA LEU A 69 30.10 36.49 -7.89
C LEU A 69 30.45 37.06 -6.50
N GLN A 70 30.33 38.38 -6.31
CA GLN A 70 30.50 39.00 -4.99
C GLN A 70 29.48 38.47 -3.96
N LYS A 71 28.19 38.40 -4.32
CA LYS A 71 27.12 37.84 -3.47
C LYS A 71 27.38 36.37 -3.11
N LYS A 72 27.94 35.59 -4.04
CA LYS A 72 28.32 34.18 -3.85
C LYS A 72 29.51 34.03 -2.88
N LEU A 73 30.52 34.90 -2.98
CA LEU A 73 31.67 34.95 -2.06
C LEU A 73 31.27 35.32 -0.62
N VAL A 74 30.43 36.36 -0.44
CA VAL A 74 29.95 36.74 0.90
C VAL A 74 29.17 35.61 1.57
N LYS A 75 28.29 34.91 0.82
CA LYS A 75 27.59 33.71 1.32
C LYS A 75 28.54 32.55 1.65
N SER A 76 29.67 32.43 0.95
CA SER A 76 30.68 31.40 1.24
C SER A 76 31.48 31.70 2.52
N GLN A 77 31.71 32.98 2.85
CA GLN A 77 32.46 33.39 4.04
C GLN A 77 31.65 33.38 5.35
N GLN A 78 30.33 33.28 5.27
CA GLN A 78 29.45 33.14 6.45
C GLN A 78 29.39 31.71 7.02
N LYS A 79 30.18 30.76 6.49
CA LYS A 79 30.38 29.44 7.10
C LYS A 79 31.72 29.42 7.85
N THR A 80 31.68 29.34 9.18
CA THR A 80 32.87 29.20 10.02
C THR A 80 33.55 27.83 9.87
N PRO A 81 34.88 27.72 10.08
CA PRO A 81 35.67 26.62 9.54
C PRO A 81 35.93 25.48 10.53
N LEU A 82 36.00 24.25 10.01
CA LEU A 82 36.75 23.15 10.61
C LEU A 82 37.92 22.73 9.69
N SER A 83 38.91 22.10 10.30
CA SER A 83 40.32 22.13 9.88
C SER A 83 40.66 21.44 8.56
N ALA A 84 41.59 22.04 7.82
CA ALA A 84 42.11 21.50 6.57
C ALA A 84 43.16 20.40 6.79
N VAL A 85 43.00 19.27 6.12
CA VAL A 85 44.07 18.29 5.88
C VAL A 85 44.35 18.23 4.39
N LYS A 86 45.62 18.41 4.01
CA LYS A 86 46.06 18.53 2.62
C LYS A 86 46.04 17.17 1.91
N ARG A 87 45.38 17.07 0.76
CA ARG A 87 45.49 15.92 -0.16
C ARG A 87 46.57 16.20 -1.23
N PRO A 88 47.54 15.29 -1.46
CA PRO A 88 48.39 15.33 -2.65
C PRO A 88 47.59 14.90 -3.89
N MET A 89 47.77 15.58 -5.01
CA MET A 89 47.35 15.07 -6.32
C MET A 89 48.43 14.15 -6.89
N LEU A 90 48.05 13.03 -7.52
CA LEU A 90 48.77 12.56 -8.72
C LEU A 90 47.93 11.61 -9.62
N ARG A 91 47.81 12.02 -10.89
CA ARG A 91 47.78 11.23 -12.14
C ARG A 91 47.07 9.86 -12.20
N THR A 92 46.03 9.84 -13.03
CA THR A 92 45.64 8.68 -13.84
C THR A 92 46.73 8.25 -14.83
N PRO A 93 46.77 6.95 -15.19
CA PRO A 93 46.92 6.57 -16.59
C PRO A 93 45.77 5.67 -17.08
N ASN A 94 45.47 5.83 -18.37
CA ASN A 94 44.41 5.13 -19.10
C ASN A 94 44.95 3.82 -19.71
N MET A 95 44.28 2.68 -19.52
CA MET A 95 44.57 1.43 -20.25
C MET A 95 43.30 0.60 -20.47
N ASN A 96 42.80 0.61 -21.70
CA ASN A 96 41.94 -0.44 -22.23
C ASN A 96 42.77 -1.71 -22.43
N LEU A 97 42.38 -2.86 -21.88
CA LEU A 97 42.81 -4.16 -22.41
C LEU A 97 41.78 -5.26 -22.09
N ILE A 98 41.17 -5.81 -23.15
CA ILE A 98 40.38 -7.05 -23.10
C ILE A 98 41.36 -8.22 -23.30
N PRO A 99 41.21 -9.33 -22.54
CA PRO A 99 41.49 -10.64 -23.13
C PRO A 99 40.30 -11.60 -23.06
N SER A 100 40.13 -12.30 -24.17
CA SER A 100 39.16 -13.36 -24.43
C SER A 100 39.32 -14.62 -23.56
N THR A 101 38.20 -15.32 -23.38
CA THR A 101 38.09 -16.68 -22.84
C THR A 101 38.84 -17.74 -23.65
N PRO A 102 39.27 -18.84 -23.00
CA PRO A 102 39.26 -20.16 -23.64
C PRO A 102 38.41 -21.18 -22.87
N SER A 103 37.53 -21.90 -23.58
CA SER A 103 36.83 -23.06 -23.00
C SER A 103 37.72 -24.31 -22.99
N SER A 104 37.52 -25.23 -22.04
CA SER A 104 38.04 -26.60 -22.11
C SER A 104 37.15 -27.59 -21.37
N LYS A 105 37.17 -28.85 -21.81
CA LYS A 105 36.10 -29.85 -21.57
C LYS A 105 36.42 -30.82 -20.42
N LYS A 106 35.35 -31.21 -19.70
CA LYS A 106 35.07 -32.52 -19.08
C LYS A 106 36.25 -33.39 -18.58
N HIS A 107 36.19 -33.76 -17.30
CA HIS A 107 36.29 -35.18 -16.91
C HIS A 107 35.41 -35.51 -15.68
N ARG A 108 34.82 -36.71 -15.68
CA ARG A 108 34.16 -37.34 -14.50
C ARG A 108 35.15 -38.26 -13.78
N PRO A 109 34.92 -38.54 -12.49
CA PRO A 109 34.86 -39.93 -12.04
C PRO A 109 33.52 -40.27 -11.32
N ASN A 110 33.30 -41.57 -11.09
CA ASN A 110 32.04 -42.14 -10.60
C ASN A 110 31.95 -42.15 -9.05
N GLY A 111 30.74 -42.14 -8.50
CA GLY A 111 30.47 -42.30 -7.06
C GLY A 111 30.22 -43.76 -6.62
N PRO A 112 29.79 -43.95 -5.36
CA PRO A 112 28.49 -44.59 -5.09
C PRO A 112 27.66 -43.79 -4.04
N ARG A 113 26.40 -43.43 -4.30
CA ARG A 113 25.14 -44.23 -4.24
C ARG A 113 24.61 -44.56 -2.84
N SER A 114 23.60 -43.80 -2.38
CA SER A 114 22.38 -44.18 -1.62
C SER A 114 21.67 -42.88 -1.16
N ALA A 115 20.35 -42.72 -1.19
CA ALA A 115 19.27 -43.53 -1.76
C ALA A 115 18.15 -42.59 -2.28
N ASP A 116 17.54 -42.92 -3.43
CA ASP A 116 16.47 -42.14 -4.04
C ASP A 116 15.11 -42.39 -3.36
N THR A 117 14.35 -41.32 -3.10
CA THR A 117 12.88 -41.41 -2.92
C THR A 117 12.23 -40.81 -4.15
N SER A 118 11.53 -41.64 -4.93
CA SER A 118 11.06 -41.29 -6.27
C SER A 118 9.89 -40.30 -6.28
N MET A 119 10.08 -39.18 -6.98
CA MET A 119 9.00 -38.27 -7.38
C MET A 119 8.11 -38.97 -8.42
N THR A 120 6.91 -39.40 -8.03
CA THR A 120 5.91 -39.92 -8.96
C THR A 120 5.24 -38.79 -9.73
N SER A 121 5.31 -38.86 -11.06
CA SER A 121 4.57 -38.00 -11.98
C SER A 121 3.06 -38.19 -11.80
N ILE A 122 2.36 -37.15 -11.34
CA ILE A 122 0.89 -37.17 -11.26
C ILE A 122 0.32 -36.89 -12.65
N THR A 123 -0.20 -37.92 -13.29
CA THR A 123 -1.05 -37.81 -14.48
C THR A 123 -2.31 -37.04 -14.18
N SER A 124 -2.69 -36.12 -15.07
CA SER A 124 -3.92 -35.35 -14.98
C SER A 124 -5.16 -36.24 -14.90
N SER A 125 -5.91 -36.12 -13.82
CA SER A 125 -7.30 -36.57 -13.70
C SER A 125 -8.09 -35.46 -13.00
N PRO A 126 -9.34 -35.19 -13.41
CA PRO A 126 -10.07 -34.03 -12.89
C PRO A 126 -10.37 -34.24 -11.41
N LEU A 127 -9.88 -33.33 -10.56
CA LEU A 127 -10.32 -33.29 -9.17
C LEU A 127 -11.82 -32.97 -9.15
N ALA A 128 -12.61 -33.88 -8.60
CA ALA A 128 -14.01 -33.63 -8.29
C ALA A 128 -14.09 -32.37 -7.41
N SER A 129 -14.96 -31.43 -7.79
CA SER A 129 -15.23 -30.24 -7.00
C SER A 129 -15.72 -30.65 -5.62
N SER A 130 -14.92 -30.41 -4.57
CA SER A 130 -15.43 -30.44 -3.21
C SER A 130 -16.60 -29.46 -3.13
N PRO A 131 -17.74 -29.83 -2.51
CA PRO A 131 -18.89 -28.95 -2.46
C PRO A 131 -18.48 -27.63 -1.81
N ALA A 132 -18.78 -26.52 -2.49
CA ALA A 132 -18.52 -25.20 -1.96
C ALA A 132 -19.28 -25.08 -0.63
N LYS A 133 -18.55 -24.91 0.48
CA LYS A 133 -19.18 -24.52 1.75
C LYS A 133 -19.93 -23.21 1.50
N ASP A 134 -21.17 -23.12 1.96
CA ASP A 134 -21.95 -21.88 1.96
C ASP A 134 -21.24 -20.84 2.81
N VAL A 135 -20.43 -19.99 2.18
CA VAL A 135 -19.69 -18.93 2.87
C VAL A 135 -20.63 -17.77 3.16
N THR A 136 -20.76 -17.39 4.43
CA THR A 136 -21.60 -16.26 4.83
C THR A 136 -20.79 -14.97 4.93
N SER A 137 -21.32 -13.84 4.48
CA SER A 137 -20.58 -12.56 4.61
C SER A 137 -20.51 -12.14 6.06
N GLY A 138 -19.40 -11.53 6.45
CA GLY A 138 -19.16 -11.08 7.82
C GLY A 138 -18.86 -12.24 8.77
N GLU A 139 -18.82 -13.47 8.29
CA GLU A 139 -18.30 -14.62 9.01
C GLU A 139 -16.84 -14.36 9.39
N ILE A 140 -16.51 -14.71 10.63
CA ILE A 140 -15.18 -14.49 11.21
C ILE A 140 -14.29 -15.67 10.84
N ILE A 141 -13.20 -15.39 10.12
CA ILE A 141 -12.21 -16.38 9.67
C ILE A 141 -11.18 -16.64 10.76
N GLU A 142 -10.74 -15.57 11.43
CA GLU A 142 -9.61 -15.56 12.36
C GLU A 142 -9.84 -14.47 13.40
N THR A 143 -9.61 -14.79 14.68
CA THR A 143 -9.75 -13.86 15.80
C THR A 143 -8.46 -13.81 16.60
N LEU A 144 -7.93 -12.61 16.81
CA LEU A 144 -6.91 -12.31 17.81
C LEU A 144 -7.57 -11.71 19.07
N ASN A 145 -7.13 -12.13 20.25
CA ASN A 145 -7.66 -11.71 21.55
C ASN A 145 -9.18 -11.95 21.71
N GLY A 146 -9.66 -13.11 21.26
CA GLY A 146 -11.09 -13.48 21.32
C GLY A 146 -11.69 -13.63 22.74
N HIS A 147 -10.86 -13.50 23.79
CA HIS A 147 -11.29 -13.41 25.19
C HIS A 147 -11.91 -12.04 25.54
N LEU A 148 -11.66 -11.01 24.73
CA LEU A 148 -12.29 -9.70 24.87
C LEU A 148 -13.69 -9.71 24.25
N GLU A 149 -14.60 -8.95 24.86
CA GLU A 149 -15.99 -8.83 24.40
C GLU A 149 -16.11 -8.13 23.03
N LEU A 150 -17.15 -8.50 22.28
CA LEU A 150 -17.60 -7.75 21.12
C LEU A 150 -18.76 -6.83 21.52
N LYS A 151 -18.53 -5.52 21.46
CA LYS A 151 -19.59 -4.52 21.60
C LYS A 151 -19.88 -3.83 20.26
N PRO A 152 -21.13 -3.42 19.98
CA PRO A 152 -21.43 -2.59 18.82
C PRO A 152 -20.78 -1.21 18.96
N GLY A 153 -20.37 -0.61 17.84
CA GLY A 153 -19.84 0.75 17.85
C GLY A 153 -20.90 1.75 18.30
N SER A 154 -20.48 2.75 19.06
CA SER A 154 -21.33 3.68 19.80
C SER A 154 -21.68 4.95 19.03
N SER A 155 -21.13 5.12 17.82
CA SER A 155 -21.18 6.37 17.03
C SER A 155 -20.55 7.58 17.73
N THR A 156 -19.68 7.32 18.72
CA THR A 156 -18.84 8.34 19.36
C THR A 156 -17.79 8.84 18.37
N LYS A 157 -17.35 10.09 18.52
CA LYS A 157 -16.37 10.70 17.61
C LYS A 157 -14.98 10.62 18.24
N PRO A 158 -14.13 9.64 17.87
CA PRO A 158 -12.79 9.54 18.43
C PRO A 158 -11.96 10.78 18.08
N LYS A 159 -11.04 11.13 18.98
CA LYS A 159 -10.08 12.23 18.79
C LYS A 159 -9.03 11.77 17.78
N LEU A 160 -9.02 12.38 16.59
CA LEU A 160 -8.09 12.08 15.51
C LEU A 160 -7.05 13.18 15.35
N LEU A 161 -5.76 12.83 15.51
CA LEU A 161 -4.64 13.73 15.33
C LEU A 161 -3.68 13.21 14.25
N ALA A 162 -3.48 13.97 13.17
CA ALA A 162 -2.50 13.63 12.14
C ALA A 162 -1.06 13.89 12.62
N ASN A 163 -0.21 12.86 12.66
CA ASN A 163 1.20 12.96 13.05
C ASN A 163 2.12 12.94 11.82
N PHE A 164 1.81 13.79 10.83
CA PHE A 164 2.58 13.99 9.62
C PHE A 164 2.42 15.43 9.13
N ASN A 165 3.36 15.93 8.31
CA ASN A 165 3.26 17.24 7.68
C ASN A 165 2.84 17.09 6.20
N PRO A 166 1.58 17.43 5.82
CA PRO A 166 1.08 17.23 4.46
C PRO A 166 1.91 17.96 3.38
N GLN A 167 2.55 19.09 3.71
CA GLN A 167 3.30 19.86 2.72
C GLN A 167 4.59 19.15 2.29
N LYS A 168 5.18 18.29 3.15
CA LYS A 168 6.38 17.53 2.79
C LYS A 168 6.11 16.49 1.70
N TYR A 169 4.89 15.95 1.62
CA TYR A 169 4.48 14.98 0.61
C TYR A 169 4.22 15.63 -0.77
N LYS A 170 4.21 16.96 -0.88
CA LYS A 170 3.96 17.69 -2.14
C LYS A 170 5.22 17.94 -2.96
N PHE A 171 6.09 16.93 -3.02
CA PHE A 171 7.31 16.98 -3.81
C PHE A 171 7.07 16.65 -5.28
N ARG A 172 8.08 16.90 -6.13
CA ARG A 172 8.03 16.60 -7.57
C ARG A 172 8.48 15.17 -7.82
N THR A 173 7.56 14.32 -8.29
CA THR A 173 7.80 12.89 -8.53
C THR A 173 8.68 12.63 -9.76
N MET A 174 8.43 13.30 -10.88
CA MET A 174 9.10 13.11 -12.18
C MET A 174 10.54 13.68 -12.25
N ASN A 175 11.24 13.74 -11.12
CA ASN A 175 12.66 14.09 -11.05
C ASN A 175 13.26 13.46 -9.79
N GLN A 176 14.29 12.63 -9.95
CA GLN A 176 15.08 12.08 -8.85
C GLN A 176 16.56 12.28 -9.18
N LYS A 177 17.28 13.01 -8.33
CA LYS A 177 18.72 13.20 -8.51
C LYS A 177 19.46 12.05 -7.86
N LEU A 178 20.36 11.41 -8.61
CA LEU A 178 21.12 10.26 -8.13
C LEU A 178 21.98 10.59 -6.90
N LEU A 179 22.52 11.82 -6.81
CA LEU A 179 23.30 12.26 -5.66
C LEU A 179 22.45 12.34 -4.38
N GLU A 180 21.28 12.98 -4.43
CA GLU A 180 20.36 13.09 -3.28
C GLU A 180 19.86 11.70 -2.82
N ALA A 181 19.57 10.81 -3.77
CA ALA A 181 19.21 9.43 -3.48
C ALA A 181 20.35 8.65 -2.82
N ALA A 182 21.58 8.83 -3.31
CA ALA A 182 22.77 8.20 -2.74
C ALA A 182 23.17 8.81 -1.39
N ASP A 183 22.85 10.08 -1.13
CA ASP A 183 23.09 10.74 0.17
C ASP A 183 22.11 10.21 1.22
N TYR A 184 20.82 10.07 0.89
CA TYR A 184 19.83 9.44 1.78
C TYR A 184 20.20 7.98 2.12
N LEU A 185 20.63 7.19 1.11
CA LEU A 185 21.08 5.81 1.34
C LEU A 185 22.36 5.72 2.19
N ASP A 186 23.21 6.75 2.20
CA ASP A 186 24.39 6.80 3.05
C ASP A 186 24.01 7.16 4.50
N GLU A 187 23.13 8.16 4.65
CA GLU A 187 22.60 8.62 5.94
C GLU A 187 21.86 7.52 6.71
N GLN A 188 21.18 6.59 6.04
CA GLN A 188 20.58 5.40 6.68
C GLN A 188 21.60 4.51 7.40
N ILE A 189 22.82 4.37 6.85
CA ILE A 189 23.87 3.54 7.47
C ILE A 189 24.50 4.31 8.64
N ASP A 190 24.87 5.57 8.42
CA ASP A 190 25.54 6.40 9.42
C ASP A 190 24.65 6.77 10.63
N SER A 191 23.35 6.97 10.42
CA SER A 191 22.39 7.20 11.51
C SER A 191 22.22 5.96 12.38
N MET A 192 22.11 4.77 11.77
CA MET A 192 22.02 3.51 12.50
C MET A 192 23.32 3.19 13.26
N ALA A 193 24.48 3.46 12.67
CA ALA A 193 25.77 3.30 13.34
C ALA A 193 25.87 4.14 14.62
N LYS A 194 25.41 5.39 14.62
CA LYS A 194 25.36 6.25 15.82
C LYS A 194 24.44 5.67 16.90
N ILE A 195 23.24 5.24 16.52
CA ILE A 195 22.26 4.61 17.43
C ILE A 195 22.87 3.39 18.13
N LEU A 196 23.63 2.56 17.39
CA LEU A 196 24.28 1.36 17.91
C LEU A 196 25.47 1.68 18.82
N LEU A 197 26.30 2.64 18.43
CA LEU A 197 27.42 3.17 19.22
C LEU A 197 26.92 3.66 20.59
N GLU A 198 25.87 4.48 20.61
CA GLU A 198 25.26 5.02 21.83
C GLU A 198 24.60 3.93 22.70
N HIS A 199 23.85 3.01 22.08
CA HIS A 199 23.10 1.98 22.81
C HIS A 199 24.01 0.94 23.48
N TYR A 200 24.95 0.37 22.74
CA TYR A 200 25.86 -0.66 23.24
C TYR A 200 27.10 -0.09 23.94
N LYS A 201 27.34 1.22 23.82
CA LYS A 201 28.54 1.92 24.34
C LYS A 201 29.84 1.36 23.77
N PHE A 202 29.84 1.04 22.48
CA PHE A 202 31.04 0.65 21.76
C PHE A 202 32.03 1.82 21.69
N ASP A 203 33.32 1.52 21.61
CA ASP A 203 34.31 2.52 21.23
C ASP A 203 34.18 2.85 19.74
N SER A 204 34.41 4.11 19.35
CA SER A 204 34.48 4.48 17.93
C SER A 204 35.63 3.76 17.22
N ASP A 205 36.68 3.42 17.95
CA ASP A 205 37.87 2.76 17.41
C ASP A 205 37.65 1.25 17.14
N GLU A 206 36.55 0.65 17.63
CA GLU A 206 36.14 -0.72 17.24
C GLU A 206 35.52 -0.77 15.82
N PHE A 207 35.03 0.36 15.30
CA PHE A 207 34.45 0.42 13.96
C PHE A 207 35.53 0.40 12.87
N GLY A 208 35.49 -0.61 12.00
CA GLY A 208 36.45 -0.80 10.92
C GLY A 208 35.83 -0.87 9.53
N ASN A 209 36.67 -0.71 8.51
CA ASN A 209 36.29 -0.95 7.12
C ASN A 209 36.41 -2.45 6.78
N PRO A 210 35.30 -3.18 6.55
CA PRO A 210 35.31 -4.62 6.28
C PRO A 210 35.86 -4.99 4.90
N ASN A 211 36.12 -4.01 4.02
CA ASN A 211 36.79 -4.22 2.73
C ASN A 211 38.32 -4.28 2.86
N ILE A 212 38.90 -3.89 4.00
CA ILE A 212 40.35 -3.90 4.24
C ILE A 212 40.73 -5.20 4.95
N GLN A 213 41.85 -5.81 4.53
CA GLN A 213 42.41 -6.99 5.17
C GLN A 213 42.83 -6.67 6.61
N SER A 214 42.31 -7.39 7.60
CA SER A 214 42.72 -7.30 9.01
C SER A 214 42.77 -8.68 9.66
N GLN A 215 43.70 -8.85 10.60
CA GLN A 215 43.78 -10.01 11.50
C GLN A 215 42.99 -9.83 12.79
N SER A 216 42.54 -8.60 13.09
CA SER A 216 41.65 -8.33 14.21
C SER A 216 40.19 -8.45 13.78
N GLU A 217 39.34 -8.90 14.70
CA GLU A 217 37.92 -8.59 14.56
C GLU A 217 37.69 -7.08 14.62
N ILE A 218 36.69 -6.64 13.87
CA ILE A 218 36.18 -5.27 13.83
C ILE A 218 34.66 -5.31 13.97
N LEU A 219 34.10 -4.20 14.40
CA LEU A 219 32.68 -3.91 14.28
C LEU A 219 32.42 -3.20 12.94
N THR A 220 31.30 -3.49 12.29
CA THR A 220 30.90 -2.77 11.08
C THR A 220 29.39 -2.67 10.96
N VAL A 221 28.91 -1.57 10.38
CA VAL A 221 27.50 -1.34 10.07
C VAL A 221 27.40 -1.06 8.57
N GLY A 222 26.42 -1.71 7.93
CA GLY A 222 26.25 -1.62 6.48
C GLY A 222 24.89 -2.14 6.02
N ARG A 223 24.64 -2.00 4.73
CA ARG A 223 23.42 -2.47 4.05
C ARG A 223 23.66 -3.83 3.41
N VAL A 224 22.77 -4.79 3.65
CA VAL A 224 22.76 -6.07 2.93
C VAL A 224 22.32 -5.84 1.49
N VAL A 225 23.13 -6.30 0.54
CA VAL A 225 22.92 -6.16 -0.91
C VAL A 225 23.21 -7.50 -1.62
N PRO A 226 22.66 -7.73 -2.83
CA PRO A 226 23.04 -8.88 -3.65
C PRO A 226 24.49 -8.81 -4.14
N ASP A 227 25.00 -9.94 -4.62
CA ASP A 227 26.34 -10.11 -5.19
C ASP A 227 26.57 -9.36 -6.51
N SER A 228 25.55 -9.25 -7.35
CA SER A 228 25.61 -8.51 -8.61
C SER A 228 24.62 -7.35 -8.64
N PRO A 229 25.00 -6.16 -9.16
CA PRO A 229 24.05 -5.07 -9.44
C PRO A 229 23.07 -5.40 -10.57
N LEU A 230 23.30 -6.48 -11.32
CA LEU A 230 22.40 -7.00 -12.36
C LEU A 230 21.41 -8.04 -11.82
N THR A 231 21.47 -8.37 -10.53
CA THR A 231 20.52 -9.28 -9.89
C THR A 231 19.13 -8.63 -9.90
N ALA A 232 18.15 -9.32 -10.47
CA ALA A 232 16.78 -8.82 -10.54
C ALA A 232 16.21 -8.52 -9.14
N SER A 233 15.39 -7.47 -9.02
CA SER A 233 14.82 -7.08 -7.71
C SER A 233 13.85 -8.11 -7.13
N ASP A 234 13.32 -9.03 -7.95
CA ASP A 234 12.51 -10.17 -7.51
C ASP A 234 13.31 -11.47 -7.32
N ALA A 235 14.64 -11.46 -7.44
CA ALA A 235 15.46 -12.67 -7.31
C ALA A 235 15.48 -13.23 -5.88
N ASP A 236 15.40 -14.55 -5.76
CA ASP A 236 15.54 -15.25 -4.49
C ASP A 236 17.02 -15.38 -4.12
N LEU A 237 17.50 -14.57 -3.15
CA LEU A 237 18.88 -14.66 -2.66
C LEU A 237 19.12 -15.91 -1.80
N ASN A 238 20.38 -16.27 -1.68
CA ASN A 238 20.84 -17.36 -0.81
C ASN A 238 22.03 -16.89 0.04
N SER A 239 22.46 -17.72 1.00
CA SER A 239 23.51 -17.37 1.97
C SER A 239 24.91 -17.15 1.36
N SER A 240 25.14 -17.50 0.10
CA SER A 240 26.41 -17.29 -0.60
C SER A 240 26.42 -16.08 -1.55
N SER A 241 25.25 -15.48 -1.80
CA SER A 241 25.02 -14.31 -2.66
C SER A 241 24.72 -13.03 -1.85
N LEU A 242 25.19 -12.97 -0.60
CA LEU A 242 25.05 -11.80 0.28
C LEU A 242 26.34 -10.98 0.27
N PHE A 243 26.19 -9.67 0.14
CA PHE A 243 27.26 -8.68 0.23
C PHE A 243 26.85 -7.58 1.23
N LEU A 244 27.86 -6.92 1.80
CA LEU A 244 27.68 -5.80 2.72
C LEU A 244 28.20 -4.52 2.07
N GLU A 245 27.29 -3.57 1.84
CA GLU A 245 27.58 -2.20 1.41
C GLU A 245 27.87 -1.33 2.64
N THR A 246 29.01 -0.66 2.64
CA THR A 246 29.44 0.25 3.72
C THR A 246 29.00 1.68 3.46
N SER A 247 28.98 2.54 4.49
CA SER A 247 28.82 3.98 4.26
C SER A 247 30.07 4.60 3.63
N ARG A 248 29.95 5.81 3.10
CA ARG A 248 31.09 6.56 2.56
C ARG A 248 32.13 6.89 3.64
N LEU A 249 31.69 7.10 4.89
CA LEU A 249 32.57 7.32 6.03
C LEU A 249 33.25 6.02 6.50
N GLY A 250 32.48 4.94 6.67
CA GLY A 250 32.99 3.68 7.21
C GLY A 250 33.79 2.82 6.21
N GLY A 251 33.52 2.93 4.91
CA GLY A 251 34.17 2.10 3.89
C GLY A 251 34.14 2.64 2.47
N ILE A 252 33.97 3.96 2.29
CA ILE A 252 33.99 4.63 0.97
C ILE A 252 32.89 4.09 0.02
N GLY A 253 31.77 3.59 0.57
CA GLY A 253 30.70 3.00 -0.23
C GLY A 253 31.05 1.64 -0.86
N GLN A 254 32.16 1.02 -0.46
CA GLN A 254 32.59 -0.26 -1.03
C GLN A 254 31.71 -1.42 -0.53
N ARG A 255 31.62 -2.45 -1.36
CA ARG A 255 30.85 -3.69 -1.11
C ARG A 255 31.80 -4.87 -0.97
N VAL A 256 31.70 -5.58 0.14
CA VAL A 256 32.46 -6.81 0.42
C VAL A 256 31.52 -8.01 0.47
N LYS A 257 31.98 -9.19 0.01
CA LYS A 257 31.22 -10.42 0.15
C LYS A 257 31.03 -10.77 1.62
N LEU A 258 29.82 -11.16 2.02
CA LEU A 258 29.52 -11.53 3.39
C LEU A 258 29.55 -13.07 3.55
N ASP A 259 30.47 -13.57 4.38
CA ASP A 259 30.47 -14.97 4.83
C ASP A 259 29.70 -15.08 6.15
N VAL A 260 28.53 -15.71 6.08
CA VAL A 260 27.63 -15.98 7.21
C VAL A 260 27.78 -17.40 7.78
N SER A 261 28.81 -18.16 7.38
CA SER A 261 29.00 -19.57 7.76
C SER A 261 29.17 -19.80 9.26
N SER A 262 29.61 -18.78 10.02
CA SER A 262 29.77 -18.82 11.47
C SER A 262 28.57 -18.29 12.26
N LEU A 263 27.50 -17.85 11.58
CA LEU A 263 26.28 -17.37 12.22
C LEU A 263 25.24 -18.50 12.29
N GLU A 264 24.89 -18.92 13.50
CA GLU A 264 23.90 -19.99 13.71
C GLU A 264 22.47 -19.57 13.32
N ASN A 265 22.08 -18.34 13.66
CA ASN A 265 20.73 -17.81 13.52
C ASN A 265 20.79 -16.44 12.84
N TYR A 266 20.10 -16.29 11.70
CA TYR A 266 19.96 -15.01 11.02
C TYR A 266 18.73 -14.99 10.10
N SER A 267 18.26 -13.78 9.79
CA SER A 267 17.31 -13.47 8.73
C SER A 267 17.78 -12.19 8.05
N PHE A 268 18.22 -12.30 6.79
CA PHE A 268 18.81 -11.19 6.04
C PHE A 268 18.05 -10.89 4.73
N PHE A 269 17.80 -9.62 4.40
CA PHE A 269 17.11 -9.22 3.17
C PHE A 269 17.72 -7.99 2.48
N PRO A 270 17.54 -7.80 1.16
CA PRO A 270 18.09 -6.65 0.43
C PRO A 270 17.59 -5.30 0.97
N GLY A 271 18.52 -4.41 1.31
CA GLY A 271 18.22 -3.09 1.88
C GLY A 271 18.23 -3.03 3.41
N GLN A 272 18.31 -4.17 4.10
CA GLN A 272 18.43 -4.21 5.55
C GLN A 272 19.74 -3.58 6.02
N ILE A 273 19.68 -2.69 7.01
CA ILE A 273 20.86 -2.20 7.73
C ILE A 273 21.17 -3.19 8.85
N VAL A 274 22.41 -3.64 8.95
CA VAL A 274 22.87 -4.65 9.92
C VAL A 274 24.14 -4.20 10.62
N CYS A 275 24.34 -4.67 11.85
CA CYS A 275 25.55 -4.47 12.64
C CYS A 275 26.22 -5.82 12.91
N LEU A 276 27.47 -5.96 12.50
CA LEU A 276 28.18 -7.24 12.47
C LEU A 276 29.55 -7.10 13.14
N ARG A 277 29.90 -8.08 13.98
CA ARG A 277 31.30 -8.35 14.36
C ARG A 277 31.87 -9.38 13.41
N GLY A 278 33.14 -9.25 13.06
CA GLY A 278 33.80 -10.19 12.17
C GLY A 278 35.17 -9.70 11.71
N GLN A 279 35.78 -10.42 10.78
CA GLN A 279 37.10 -10.12 10.25
C GLN A 279 37.21 -10.45 8.76
N ASN A 280 38.08 -9.73 8.05
CA ASN A 280 38.41 -10.00 6.65
C ASN A 280 39.89 -10.39 6.55
N LEU A 281 40.17 -11.69 6.60
CA LEU A 281 41.55 -12.21 6.62
C LEU A 281 42.24 -12.18 5.25
N THR A 282 41.50 -12.09 4.14
CA THR A 282 42.05 -12.22 2.77
C THR A 282 41.93 -10.94 1.93
N GLY A 283 41.11 -9.98 2.34
CA GLY A 283 40.63 -8.86 1.52
C GLY A 283 39.35 -9.19 0.73
N GLU A 284 39.03 -10.46 0.49
CA GLU A 284 37.97 -10.85 -0.47
C GLU A 284 36.57 -10.96 0.16
N PHE A 285 36.47 -11.35 1.44
CA PHE A 285 35.19 -11.54 2.11
C PHE A 285 35.29 -11.19 3.61
N PHE A 286 34.23 -10.58 4.12
CA PHE A 286 34.07 -10.31 5.54
C PHE A 286 33.35 -11.51 6.19
N LYS A 287 34.04 -12.19 7.09
CA LYS A 287 33.50 -13.31 7.84
C LYS A 287 32.85 -12.81 9.11
N ALA A 288 31.51 -12.83 9.15
CA ALA A 288 30.75 -12.40 10.31
C ALA A 288 30.71 -13.50 11.38
N THR A 289 31.04 -13.12 12.60
CA THR A 289 31.07 -13.98 13.80
C THR A 289 29.92 -13.67 14.76
N GLN A 290 29.40 -12.44 14.74
CA GLN A 290 28.28 -12.02 15.59
C GLN A 290 27.39 -10.98 14.89
N ILE A 291 26.10 -10.99 15.20
CA ILE A 291 25.13 -9.95 14.83
C ILE A 291 24.76 -9.16 16.10
N TYR A 292 24.71 -7.84 16.02
CA TYR A 292 24.12 -7.00 17.07
C TYR A 292 22.71 -6.57 16.65
N ALA A 293 21.75 -6.79 17.54
CA ALA A 293 20.36 -6.39 17.32
C ALA A 293 20.24 -4.85 17.30
N ILE A 294 19.41 -4.32 16.41
CA ILE A 294 19.10 -2.89 16.40
C ILE A 294 18.15 -2.59 17.57
N PRO A 295 18.44 -1.61 18.43
CA PRO A 295 17.53 -1.26 19.52
C PRO A 295 16.21 -0.74 18.96
N PHE A 296 15.10 -1.21 19.52
CA PHE A 296 13.76 -0.72 19.18
C PHE A 296 13.58 0.75 19.54
N LEU A 297 12.65 1.43 18.87
CA LEU A 297 12.13 2.71 19.35
C LEU A 297 11.26 2.46 20.60
N GLY A 298 11.12 3.49 21.45
CA GLY A 298 10.24 3.43 22.61
C GLY A 298 8.76 3.29 22.21
N SER A 299 7.95 2.75 23.11
CA SER A 299 6.49 2.74 22.98
C SER A 299 5.90 4.13 23.28
N PRO A 300 4.72 4.47 22.73
CA PRO A 300 4.04 5.72 23.01
C PRO A 300 3.41 5.69 24.41
N VAL A 301 3.32 6.87 25.02
CA VAL A 301 2.78 7.08 26.37
C VAL A 301 1.90 8.33 26.40
N SER A 302 0.91 8.33 27.28
CA SER A 302 0.04 9.48 27.58
C SER A 302 -0.08 9.69 29.09
N SER A 303 -0.44 10.91 29.50
CA SER A 303 -0.72 11.23 30.90
C SER A 303 -2.07 10.69 31.36
N SER A 304 -2.31 10.65 32.68
CA SER A 304 -3.62 10.26 33.21
C SER A 304 -4.74 11.21 32.75
N GLU A 305 -4.47 12.52 32.68
CA GLU A 305 -5.41 13.54 32.19
C GLU A 305 -5.77 13.32 30.71
N GLU A 306 -4.78 13.01 29.86
CA GLU A 306 -5.03 12.70 28.46
C GLU A 306 -5.90 11.45 28.31
N LEU A 307 -5.56 10.37 29.01
CA LEU A 307 -6.29 9.10 28.95
C LEU A 307 -7.75 9.24 29.39
N GLN A 308 -8.03 10.03 30.43
CA GLN A 308 -9.39 10.34 30.88
C GLN A 308 -10.15 11.27 29.93
N SER A 309 -9.46 12.02 29.06
CA SER A 309 -10.08 12.95 28.10
C SER A 309 -10.67 12.26 26.86
N TYR A 310 -10.34 10.98 26.62
CA TYR A 310 -10.78 10.26 25.42
C TYR A 310 -12.16 9.62 25.60
N GLU A 311 -13.07 9.92 24.68
CA GLU A 311 -14.41 9.33 24.66
C GLU A 311 -14.38 7.90 24.10
N TYR A 312 -14.96 6.97 24.86
CA TYR A 312 -15.17 5.56 24.52
C TYR A 312 -16.63 5.21 24.80
N GLY A 313 -17.49 5.21 23.77
CA GLY A 313 -18.89 4.86 23.97
C GLY A 313 -19.05 3.35 24.17
N ASN A 314 -19.89 2.94 25.13
CA ASN A 314 -19.99 1.56 25.60
C ASN A 314 -18.64 0.97 26.07
N ASP A 315 -17.66 1.80 26.47
CA ASP A 315 -16.30 1.41 26.88
C ASP A 315 -15.41 0.84 25.76
N TYR A 316 -15.81 0.98 24.49
CA TYR A 316 -15.05 0.45 23.35
C TYR A 316 -15.00 1.45 22.18
N LEU A 317 -13.95 1.35 21.36
CA LEU A 317 -13.84 2.05 20.08
C LEU A 317 -13.76 1.04 18.95
N LYS A 318 -14.68 1.12 17.99
CA LYS A 318 -14.80 0.17 16.88
C LYS A 318 -14.24 0.75 15.58
N VAL A 319 -13.22 0.08 15.04
CA VAL A 319 -12.53 0.49 13.82
C VAL A 319 -12.62 -0.63 12.77
N LEU A 320 -13.06 -0.31 11.56
CA LEU A 320 -12.93 -1.19 10.40
C LEU A 320 -11.71 -0.84 9.55
N VAL A 321 -11.12 -1.85 8.92
CA VAL A 321 -9.97 -1.71 8.02
C VAL A 321 -10.21 -2.50 6.74
N THR A 322 -10.21 -1.81 5.59
CA THR A 322 -10.36 -2.40 4.25
C THR A 322 -9.22 -1.97 3.34
N ALA A 323 -8.80 -2.83 2.40
CA ALA A 323 -7.82 -2.47 1.38
C ALA A 323 -8.29 -2.87 -0.02
N GLY A 324 -7.99 -2.04 -1.02
CA GLY A 324 -8.37 -2.30 -2.40
C GLY A 324 -7.68 -3.53 -3.03
N PRO A 325 -8.09 -3.95 -4.23
CA PRO A 325 -9.13 -3.35 -5.06
C PRO A 325 -10.56 -3.53 -4.51
N TYR A 326 -11.45 -2.58 -4.81
CA TYR A 326 -12.87 -2.61 -4.40
C TYR A 326 -13.82 -3.18 -5.46
N THR A 327 -13.26 -3.81 -6.48
CA THR A 327 -13.95 -4.31 -7.68
C THR A 327 -13.31 -5.65 -8.12
N PRO A 328 -14.06 -6.58 -8.74
CA PRO A 328 -13.48 -7.79 -9.36
C PRO A 328 -12.38 -7.45 -10.38
N GLN A 329 -11.52 -8.41 -10.75
CA GLN A 329 -10.43 -8.12 -11.71
C GLN A 329 -10.89 -8.12 -13.19
N LYS A 330 -12.03 -8.76 -13.48
CA LYS A 330 -12.56 -8.92 -14.84
C LYS A 330 -13.57 -7.84 -15.24
N GLU A 331 -14.32 -7.35 -14.27
CA GLU A 331 -15.49 -6.51 -14.46
C GLU A 331 -15.44 -5.38 -13.44
N LEU A 332 -15.49 -4.14 -13.91
CA LEU A 332 -15.35 -2.91 -13.14
C LEU A 332 -16.63 -2.56 -12.35
N ASP A 333 -17.20 -3.56 -11.67
CA ASP A 333 -18.40 -3.45 -10.86
C ASP A 333 -18.07 -3.11 -9.39
N TYR A 334 -18.81 -2.16 -8.82
CA TYR A 334 -18.70 -1.71 -7.43
C TYR A 334 -19.93 -2.09 -6.59
N SER A 335 -20.80 -2.98 -7.07
CA SER A 335 -21.96 -3.51 -6.33
C SER A 335 -21.59 -4.05 -4.94
N HIS A 336 -20.44 -4.74 -4.83
CA HIS A 336 -19.92 -5.31 -3.60
C HIS A 336 -19.53 -4.21 -2.60
N LEU A 337 -18.92 -3.11 -3.06
CA LEU A 337 -18.63 -1.94 -2.25
C LEU A 337 -19.94 -1.26 -1.79
N ALA A 338 -20.95 -1.17 -2.65
CA ALA A 338 -22.24 -0.58 -2.29
C ALA A 338 -22.97 -1.38 -1.18
N GLN A 339 -23.00 -2.70 -1.29
CA GLN A 339 -23.56 -3.60 -0.26
C GLN A 339 -22.76 -3.52 1.05
N PHE A 340 -21.44 -3.46 0.98
CA PHE A 340 -20.60 -3.28 2.16
C PHE A 340 -20.89 -1.95 2.87
N VAL A 341 -21.02 -0.85 2.14
CA VAL A 341 -21.36 0.47 2.72
C VAL A 341 -22.75 0.46 3.38
N GLU A 342 -23.75 -0.17 2.77
CA GLU A 342 -25.07 -0.37 3.39
C GLU A 342 -24.96 -1.14 4.71
N ARG A 343 -24.18 -2.22 4.72
CA ARG A 343 -23.92 -3.05 5.91
C ARG A 343 -23.15 -2.33 7.02
N VAL A 344 -22.20 -1.47 6.65
CA VAL A 344 -21.45 -0.62 7.59
C VAL A 344 -22.39 0.31 8.35
N ASN A 345 -23.39 0.90 7.67
CA ASN A 345 -24.36 1.79 8.30
C ASN A 345 -25.46 1.05 9.09
N THR A 346 -25.90 -0.13 8.63
CA THR A 346 -27.04 -0.85 9.22
C THR A 346 -26.63 -1.82 10.33
N GLU A 347 -25.70 -2.73 10.05
CA GLU A 347 -25.31 -3.83 10.96
C GLU A 347 -24.07 -3.51 11.80
N VAL A 348 -22.98 -3.07 11.16
CA VAL A 348 -21.66 -3.07 11.80
C VAL A 348 -21.43 -1.83 12.68
N ARG A 349 -21.93 -0.68 12.22
CA ARG A 349 -21.92 0.64 12.86
C ARG A 349 -20.59 1.01 13.56
N PRO A 350 -19.46 1.01 12.84
CA PRO A 350 -18.18 1.38 13.42
C PRO A 350 -18.08 2.89 13.69
N ASP A 351 -17.23 3.27 14.63
CA ASP A 351 -16.92 4.66 14.92
C ASP A 351 -15.94 5.23 13.86
N THR A 352 -15.04 4.39 13.34
CA THR A 352 -14.07 4.74 12.28
C THR A 352 -13.91 3.62 11.23
N LEU A 353 -13.72 4.00 9.97
CA LEU A 353 -13.37 3.10 8.86
C LEU A 353 -12.10 3.61 8.17
N VAL A 354 -11.06 2.79 8.12
CA VAL A 354 -9.80 3.07 7.40
C VAL A 354 -9.83 2.31 6.07
N MET A 355 -9.80 3.03 4.95
CA MET A 355 -9.86 2.47 3.60
C MET A 355 -8.57 2.77 2.84
N PHE A 356 -7.83 1.71 2.49
CA PHE A 356 -6.65 1.78 1.64
C PHE A 356 -7.05 1.58 0.17
N GLY A 357 -6.46 2.35 -0.73
CA GLY A 357 -6.59 2.14 -2.18
C GLY A 357 -5.95 0.82 -2.66
N PRO A 358 -6.04 0.49 -3.96
CA PRO A 358 -6.63 1.32 -5.01
C PRO A 358 -8.17 1.28 -5.04
N PHE A 359 -8.77 2.46 -5.21
CA PHE A 359 -10.20 2.64 -5.45
C PHE A 359 -10.53 2.48 -6.93
N VAL A 360 -9.75 3.14 -7.80
CA VAL A 360 -9.75 2.90 -9.25
C VAL A 360 -8.35 2.41 -9.61
N ASP A 361 -8.19 1.10 -9.72
CA ASP A 361 -6.89 0.46 -9.96
C ASP A 361 -6.46 0.65 -11.42
N VAL A 362 -5.35 1.36 -11.64
CA VAL A 362 -4.75 1.57 -12.97
C VAL A 362 -4.38 0.24 -13.65
N ASN A 363 -4.14 -0.82 -12.86
CA ASN A 363 -3.85 -2.16 -13.33
C ASN A 363 -5.10 -3.04 -13.57
N HIS A 364 -6.31 -2.51 -13.37
CA HIS A 364 -7.55 -3.24 -13.71
C HIS A 364 -7.65 -3.43 -15.23
N VAL A 365 -8.08 -4.60 -15.69
CA VAL A 365 -8.05 -4.98 -17.12
C VAL A 365 -8.76 -3.94 -17.99
N GLN A 366 -10.00 -3.60 -17.63
CA GLN A 366 -10.82 -2.63 -18.39
C GLN A 366 -10.35 -1.16 -18.28
N ILE A 367 -9.48 -0.86 -17.31
CA ILE A 367 -8.85 0.47 -17.19
C ILE A 367 -7.63 0.53 -18.10
N ALA A 368 -6.77 -0.49 -18.03
CA ALA A 368 -5.52 -0.58 -18.78
C ALA A 368 -5.72 -0.72 -20.30
N ASP A 369 -6.83 -1.35 -20.75
CA ASP A 369 -7.18 -1.47 -22.17
C ASP A 369 -8.16 -0.40 -22.70
N GLY A 370 -8.66 0.49 -21.83
CA GLY A 370 -9.62 1.54 -22.17
C GLY A 370 -11.06 1.06 -22.47
N SER A 371 -11.39 -0.21 -22.18
CA SER A 371 -12.71 -0.79 -22.43
C SER A 371 -13.77 -0.50 -21.36
N ALA A 372 -13.42 0.17 -20.26
CA ALA A 372 -14.32 0.50 -19.16
C ALA A 372 -15.64 1.16 -19.63
N ARG A 373 -16.78 0.56 -19.26
CA ARG A 373 -18.13 1.06 -19.51
C ARG A 373 -18.99 0.83 -18.27
N PHE A 374 -19.94 1.73 -18.03
CA PHE A 374 -20.80 1.69 -16.85
C PHE A 374 -22.27 1.81 -17.26
N ASP A 375 -23.03 0.76 -17.05
CA ASP A 375 -24.46 0.77 -17.33
C ASP A 375 -25.23 1.67 -16.34
N GLY A 376 -26.32 2.28 -16.80
CA GLY A 376 -27.17 3.13 -15.97
C GLY A 376 -26.65 4.56 -15.72
N LEU A 377 -25.57 5.00 -16.38
CA LEU A 377 -25.15 6.41 -16.39
C LEU A 377 -25.62 7.12 -17.67
N ASP A 378 -26.34 8.24 -17.50
CA ASP A 378 -26.79 9.11 -18.60
C ASP A 378 -25.64 9.63 -19.48
N LYS A 379 -24.46 9.80 -18.86
CA LYS A 379 -23.21 10.19 -19.52
C LYS A 379 -22.11 9.26 -19.04
N GLN A 380 -21.36 8.67 -19.97
CA GLN A 380 -20.17 7.88 -19.63
C GLN A 380 -19.03 8.79 -19.11
N PRO A 381 -18.24 8.33 -18.14
CA PRO A 381 -17.06 9.06 -17.67
C PRO A 381 -16.05 9.25 -18.80
N ALA A 382 -15.48 10.45 -18.93
CA ALA A 382 -14.51 10.77 -19.99
C ALA A 382 -13.06 10.61 -19.50
N THR A 383 -12.84 10.67 -18.19
CA THR A 383 -11.52 10.57 -17.53
C THR A 383 -11.55 9.57 -16.38
N LEU A 384 -10.39 9.15 -15.90
CA LEU A 384 -10.27 8.25 -14.73
C LEU A 384 -10.76 8.94 -13.44
N ASP A 385 -10.62 10.26 -13.34
CA ASP A 385 -11.21 11.08 -12.27
C ASP A 385 -12.76 11.07 -12.33
N ASP A 386 -13.35 11.10 -13.52
CA ASP A 386 -14.81 10.97 -13.69
C ASP A 386 -15.31 9.59 -13.23
N ILE A 387 -14.56 8.51 -13.46
CA ILE A 387 -14.93 7.16 -12.97
C ILE A 387 -15.10 7.19 -11.45
N PHE A 388 -14.13 7.75 -10.72
CA PHE A 388 -14.27 7.87 -9.27
C PHE A 388 -15.45 8.76 -8.90
N ASN A 389 -15.58 9.94 -9.49
CA ASN A 389 -16.60 10.92 -9.11
C ASN A 389 -18.04 10.49 -9.45
N MET A 390 -18.23 9.73 -10.53
CA MET A 390 -19.54 9.28 -11.01
C MET A 390 -19.95 7.90 -10.50
N VAL A 391 -18.99 7.02 -10.13
CA VAL A 391 -19.28 5.63 -9.73
C VAL A 391 -18.92 5.37 -8.27
N VAL A 392 -17.70 5.70 -7.84
CA VAL A 392 -17.18 5.36 -6.50
C VAL A 392 -17.66 6.37 -5.43
N ALA A 393 -17.53 7.67 -5.68
CA ALA A 393 -17.90 8.72 -4.74
C ALA A 393 -19.40 8.72 -4.34
N PRO A 394 -20.38 8.42 -5.22
CA PRO A 394 -21.78 8.27 -4.82
C PRO A 394 -22.03 7.09 -3.87
N ILE A 395 -21.22 6.04 -3.95
CA ILE A 395 -21.26 4.92 -3.01
C ILE A 395 -20.66 5.35 -1.67
N LEU A 396 -19.42 5.86 -1.68
CA LEU A 396 -18.72 6.27 -0.47
C LEU A 396 -19.45 7.37 0.30
N ARG A 397 -20.10 8.33 -0.37
CA ARG A 397 -20.87 9.41 0.28
C ARG A 397 -22.03 8.93 1.17
N LYS A 398 -22.43 7.66 1.08
CA LYS A 398 -23.44 7.08 1.99
C LYS A 398 -22.86 6.73 3.36
N LEU A 399 -21.54 6.61 3.53
CA LEU A 399 -20.91 6.30 4.81
C LEU A 399 -21.12 7.43 5.83
N GLU A 400 -21.68 7.08 6.99
CA GLU A 400 -22.00 8.04 8.06
C GLU A 400 -20.88 8.21 9.10
N CYS A 401 -20.01 7.20 9.26
CA CYS A 401 -18.91 7.19 10.23
C CYS A 401 -17.73 8.11 9.82
N LEU A 402 -16.73 8.22 10.69
CA LEU A 402 -15.43 8.82 10.35
C LEU A 402 -14.72 7.89 9.35
N VAL A 403 -14.31 8.42 8.19
CA VAL A 403 -13.61 7.63 7.18
C VAL A 403 -12.22 8.19 6.94
N ILE A 404 -11.19 7.37 7.05
CA ILE A 404 -9.80 7.70 6.73
C ILE A 404 -9.44 7.03 5.41
N LEU A 405 -9.04 7.80 4.40
CA LEU A 405 -8.60 7.30 3.10
C LEU A 405 -7.08 7.38 2.99
N VAL A 406 -6.46 6.28 2.58
CA VAL A 406 -5.01 6.17 2.30
C VAL A 406 -4.83 5.72 0.84
N PRO A 407 -4.08 6.46 0.00
CA PRO A 407 -3.91 6.13 -1.42
C PRO A 407 -3.01 4.92 -1.64
N SER A 408 -3.01 4.39 -2.86
CA SER A 408 -2.01 3.49 -3.43
C SER A 408 -1.32 4.16 -4.61
N THR A 409 -0.08 3.78 -4.95
CA THR A 409 0.55 4.22 -6.22
C THR A 409 -0.21 3.71 -7.45
N ARG A 410 -1.08 2.71 -7.25
CA ARG A 410 -2.01 2.14 -8.24
C ARG A 410 -3.32 2.93 -8.42
N ASP A 411 -3.60 3.94 -7.61
CA ASP A 411 -4.83 4.75 -7.77
C ASP A 411 -4.75 5.65 -9.00
N ALA A 412 -5.60 5.38 -10.00
CA ALA A 412 -5.65 6.14 -11.24
C ALA A 412 -6.03 7.63 -11.07
N THR A 413 -6.62 8.01 -9.93
CA THR A 413 -7.04 9.38 -9.60
C THR A 413 -5.96 10.21 -8.91
N THR A 414 -4.83 9.60 -8.52
CA THR A 414 -3.72 10.35 -7.93
C THR A 414 -2.77 10.84 -9.01
N LYS A 415 -2.28 12.08 -8.84
CA LYS A 415 -1.22 12.64 -9.69
C LYS A 415 0.17 12.33 -9.12
N HIS A 416 0.22 11.67 -7.96
CA HIS A 416 1.44 11.31 -7.25
C HIS A 416 1.64 9.78 -7.33
N ALA A 417 2.19 9.28 -8.44
CA ALA A 417 2.43 7.85 -8.67
C ALA A 417 3.83 7.39 -8.18
N ALA A 418 4.20 7.78 -6.96
CA ALA A 418 5.47 7.43 -6.32
C ALA A 418 5.29 7.35 -4.80
N TYR A 419 6.14 6.58 -4.13
CA TYR A 419 6.15 6.41 -2.68
C TYR A 419 7.38 7.11 -2.08
N PRO A 420 7.25 7.96 -1.05
CA PRO A 420 6.04 8.27 -0.28
C PRO A 420 5.07 9.22 -1.02
N GLN A 421 3.77 8.98 -0.88
CA GLN A 421 2.72 9.51 -1.75
C GLN A 421 1.84 10.57 -1.04
N ASP A 422 1.49 11.66 -1.73
CA ASP A 422 0.54 12.67 -1.21
C ASP A 422 -0.90 12.13 -1.08
N SER A 423 -1.60 12.69 -0.09
CA SER A 423 -3.01 12.50 0.19
C SER A 423 -3.94 12.89 -0.97
N PHE A 424 -5.08 12.21 -1.09
CA PHE A 424 -6.14 12.62 -2.01
C PHE A 424 -6.71 14.01 -1.70
N ASP A 425 -7.02 14.82 -2.72
CA ASP A 425 -7.85 16.01 -2.54
C ASP A 425 -9.33 15.63 -2.31
N ARG A 426 -9.73 15.64 -1.05
CA ARG A 426 -11.11 15.40 -0.60
C ARG A 426 -12.15 16.24 -1.35
N LYS A 427 -11.81 17.46 -1.82
CA LYS A 427 -12.74 18.34 -2.54
C LYS A 427 -12.92 17.92 -3.99
N SER A 428 -11.84 17.57 -4.71
CA SER A 428 -11.93 17.11 -6.10
C SER A 428 -12.67 15.77 -6.23
N LEU A 429 -12.58 14.92 -5.20
CA LEU A 429 -13.30 13.64 -5.08
C LEU A 429 -14.78 13.80 -4.63
N GLY A 430 -15.26 15.03 -4.41
CA GLY A 430 -16.65 15.30 -4.00
C GLY A 430 -17.06 14.77 -2.62
N LEU A 431 -16.10 14.45 -1.74
CA LEU A 431 -16.36 13.73 -0.49
C LEU A 431 -16.81 14.64 0.68
N GLY A 432 -17.51 14.04 1.64
CA GLY A 432 -18.05 14.71 2.85
C GLY A 432 -16.97 15.19 3.84
N LYS A 433 -17.38 15.90 4.89
CA LYS A 433 -16.45 16.37 5.96
C LYS A 433 -15.98 15.26 6.91
N ASN A 434 -16.70 14.15 6.94
CA ASN A 434 -16.38 12.92 7.67
C ASN A 434 -15.24 12.11 7.01
N PHE A 435 -14.90 12.42 5.76
CA PHE A 435 -13.72 11.87 5.10
C PHE A 435 -12.45 12.64 5.48
N LYS A 436 -11.37 11.92 5.78
CA LYS A 436 -10.01 12.44 6.02
C LYS A 436 -9.06 11.73 5.08
N CYS A 437 -8.42 12.47 4.18
CA CYS A 437 -7.44 11.91 3.26
C CYS A 437 -6.05 12.05 3.86
N PHE A 438 -5.36 10.94 4.06
CA PHE A 438 -3.99 10.88 4.58
C PHE A 438 -3.03 10.44 3.47
N PRO A 439 -1.72 10.74 3.57
CA PRO A 439 -0.70 10.27 2.63
C PRO A 439 -0.46 8.76 2.78
N ASN A 440 0.37 8.20 1.90
CA ASN A 440 0.87 6.82 2.01
C ASN A 440 2.42 6.85 2.08
N PRO A 441 3.06 6.50 3.20
CA PRO A 441 2.46 6.06 4.45
C PRO A 441 1.91 7.24 5.27
N ALA A 442 1.28 6.93 6.40
CA ALA A 442 0.86 7.92 7.39
C ALA A 442 1.01 7.38 8.81
N THR A 443 1.29 8.29 9.75
CA THR A 443 1.25 8.03 11.19
C THR A 443 0.22 8.99 11.81
N PHE A 444 -0.71 8.50 12.62
CA PHE A 444 -1.74 9.31 13.25
C PHE A 444 -2.19 8.72 14.59
N GLN A 445 -2.70 9.57 15.47
CA GLN A 445 -3.28 9.16 16.75
C GLN A 445 -4.80 9.02 16.59
N LEU A 446 -5.37 7.95 17.12
CA LEU A 446 -6.81 7.73 17.23
C LEU A 446 -7.12 7.43 18.70
N ASN A 447 -7.84 8.35 19.37
CA ASN A 447 -7.82 8.47 20.82
C ASN A 447 -6.37 8.52 21.36
N GLU A 448 -5.96 7.63 22.27
CA GLU A 448 -4.59 7.58 22.77
C GLU A 448 -3.62 6.91 21.79
N PHE A 449 -4.09 5.92 21.01
CA PHE A 449 -3.20 4.97 20.35
C PHE A 449 -2.63 5.47 19.02
N LEU A 450 -1.34 5.18 18.81
CA LEU A 450 -0.59 5.59 17.64
C LEU A 450 -0.73 4.55 16.52
N VAL A 451 -1.46 4.89 15.46
CA VAL A 451 -1.61 4.07 14.26
C VAL A 451 -0.57 4.48 13.22
N GLY A 452 0.24 3.52 12.78
CA GLY A 452 1.10 3.64 11.62
C GLY A 452 0.55 2.81 10.46
N CYS A 453 0.55 3.34 9.25
CA CYS A 453 0.06 2.60 8.09
C CYS A 453 0.80 2.91 6.79
N SER A 454 0.96 1.89 5.94
CA SER A 454 1.55 1.99 4.60
C SER A 454 0.83 1.04 3.65
N ASN A 455 0.69 1.46 2.38
CA ASN A 455 -0.06 0.75 1.34
C ASN A 455 0.86 0.17 0.24
N ASN A 456 2.14 -0.05 0.56
CA ASN A 456 3.08 -0.82 -0.25
C ASN A 456 3.21 -2.23 0.35
N ASP A 457 3.17 -3.27 -0.49
CA ASP A 457 3.04 -4.68 -0.07
C ASP A 457 4.36 -5.30 0.42
N ILE A 458 4.84 -4.80 1.56
CA ILE A 458 6.10 -5.25 2.18
C ILE A 458 6.10 -6.76 2.53
N PHE A 459 4.93 -7.33 2.83
CA PHE A 459 4.82 -8.77 3.12
C PHE A 459 4.98 -9.64 1.89
N LYS A 460 4.69 -9.14 0.69
CA LYS A 460 4.97 -9.81 -0.57
C LYS A 460 6.41 -9.57 -1.01
N ASP A 461 6.87 -8.32 -0.94
CA ASP A 461 8.14 -7.90 -1.53
C ASP A 461 9.37 -8.26 -0.69
N LEU A 462 9.28 -8.33 0.66
CA LEU A 462 10.41 -8.72 1.50
C LEU A 462 10.68 -10.23 1.44
N LYS A 463 11.79 -10.59 0.80
CA LYS A 463 12.32 -11.97 0.74
C LYS A 463 13.56 -12.10 1.62
N ASP A 464 13.46 -12.91 2.68
CA ASP A 464 14.53 -13.06 3.66
C ASP A 464 15.29 -14.40 3.54
N VAL A 465 16.61 -14.32 3.56
CA VAL A 465 17.54 -15.46 3.62
C VAL A 465 17.72 -15.86 5.08
N VAL A 466 17.31 -17.09 5.43
CA VAL A 466 17.18 -17.53 6.83
C VAL A 466 18.01 -18.76 7.20
N ALA A 467 18.56 -18.75 8.41
CA ALA A 467 19.21 -19.88 9.07
C ALA A 467 18.80 -20.02 10.55
N GLY A 468 19.03 -21.21 11.12
CA GLY A 468 18.79 -21.47 12.53
C GLY A 468 17.33 -21.40 12.96
N SER A 469 17.08 -20.86 14.16
CA SER A 469 15.77 -20.69 14.79
C SER A 469 14.79 -19.91 13.92
N ALA A 470 15.26 -18.89 13.18
CA ALA A 470 14.44 -18.04 12.31
C ALA A 470 13.65 -18.84 11.26
N ARG A 471 14.11 -20.05 10.88
CA ARG A 471 13.37 -20.95 9.97
C ARG A 471 12.08 -21.53 10.58
N LYS A 472 11.96 -21.56 11.91
CA LYS A 472 10.80 -22.08 12.64
C LYS A 472 9.73 -21.01 12.89
N GLU A 473 10.13 -19.74 12.90
CA GLU A 473 9.23 -18.59 13.02
C GLU A 473 8.39 -18.42 11.74
N SER A 474 7.18 -17.87 11.85
CA SER A 474 6.40 -17.61 10.64
C SER A 474 6.95 -16.39 9.91
N ARG A 475 6.94 -16.44 8.57
CA ARG A 475 7.45 -15.37 7.71
C ARG A 475 6.80 -14.00 8.00
N PHE A 476 5.53 -13.99 8.40
CA PHE A 476 4.83 -12.75 8.76
C PHE A 476 5.38 -12.12 10.05
N ASP A 477 5.77 -12.91 11.04
CA ASP A 477 6.36 -12.41 12.29
C ASP A 477 7.73 -11.77 12.00
N ARG A 478 8.56 -12.45 11.20
CA ARG A 478 9.88 -11.96 10.81
C ARG A 478 9.82 -10.69 10.00
N ILE A 479 8.94 -10.60 8.99
CA ILE A 479 8.79 -9.38 8.18
C ILE A 479 8.27 -8.21 9.03
N ALA A 480 7.31 -8.46 9.93
CA ALA A 480 6.83 -7.44 10.87
C ALA A 480 7.95 -6.96 11.80
N ASN A 481 8.74 -7.89 12.35
CA ASN A 481 9.89 -7.56 13.19
C ASN A 481 10.95 -6.76 12.41
N HIS A 482 11.24 -7.14 11.15
CA HIS A 482 12.14 -6.37 10.27
C HIS A 482 11.67 -4.94 10.04
N VAL A 483 10.38 -4.72 9.77
CA VAL A 483 9.81 -3.36 9.62
C VAL A 483 9.98 -2.54 10.91
N ILE A 484 9.78 -3.17 12.06
CA ILE A 484 9.93 -2.57 13.39
C ILE A 484 11.40 -2.23 13.71
N GLU A 485 12.34 -3.17 13.55
CA GLU A 485 13.78 -2.98 13.76
C GLU A 485 14.38 -1.93 12.82
N GLN A 486 13.96 -1.94 11.56
CA GLN A 486 14.47 -1.04 10.52
C GLN A 486 13.85 0.36 10.57
N ARG A 487 12.89 0.59 11.49
CA ARG A 487 12.24 1.88 11.81
C ARG A 487 11.60 2.57 10.59
N ARG A 488 11.18 1.82 9.58
CA ARG A 488 10.61 2.36 8.33
C ARG A 488 9.61 1.40 7.70
N TYR A 489 8.52 1.94 7.18
CA TYR A 489 7.38 1.16 6.69
C TYR A 489 7.72 0.20 5.53
N TYR A 490 8.69 0.56 4.70
CA TYR A 490 9.15 -0.24 3.56
C TYR A 490 10.69 -0.27 3.54
N PRO A 491 11.34 -1.23 4.22
CA PRO A 491 12.79 -1.26 4.36
C PRO A 491 13.56 -1.93 3.20
N VAL A 492 12.84 -2.60 2.29
CA VAL A 492 13.40 -3.37 1.17
C VAL A 492 13.99 -2.42 0.11
N PHE A 493 15.21 -2.70 -0.34
CA PHE A 493 15.87 -1.94 -1.40
C PHE A 493 16.81 -2.84 -2.23
N PRO A 494 16.71 -2.86 -3.57
CA PRO A 494 15.73 -2.16 -4.43
C PRO A 494 14.27 -2.56 -4.16
N GLY A 495 13.33 -1.70 -4.53
CA GLY A 495 11.89 -1.96 -4.34
C GLY A 495 11.34 -3.09 -5.22
N GLY A 496 10.22 -3.69 -4.80
CA GLY A 496 9.55 -4.74 -5.54
C GLY A 496 9.06 -4.27 -6.91
N LEU A 497 9.15 -5.14 -7.91
CA LEU A 497 8.66 -4.89 -9.27
C LEU A 497 7.66 -5.96 -9.69
N ARG A 498 6.61 -5.53 -10.40
CA ARG A 498 5.61 -6.40 -11.03
C ARG A 498 5.77 -6.31 -12.54
N GLN A 499 6.17 -7.41 -13.17
CA GLN A 499 6.39 -7.50 -14.61
C GLN A 499 5.43 -8.50 -15.26
N LYS A 500 5.03 -8.23 -16.50
CA LYS A 500 4.33 -9.18 -17.37
C LYS A 500 5.37 -9.98 -18.16
N ARG A 501 5.45 -11.29 -17.92
CA ARG A 501 6.23 -12.19 -18.79
C ARG A 501 5.44 -12.44 -20.07
N SER A 502 5.96 -12.02 -21.22
CA SER A 502 5.42 -12.40 -22.52
C SER A 502 5.66 -13.89 -22.77
N LEU A 503 4.68 -14.59 -23.34
CA LEU A 503 4.85 -15.97 -23.85
C LEU A 503 5.27 -15.99 -25.33
N LYS A 504 5.33 -14.82 -25.99
CA LYS A 504 5.83 -14.68 -27.36
C LYS A 504 7.27 -14.16 -27.31
N GLU A 505 8.16 -14.98 -27.84
CA GLU A 505 9.56 -14.78 -28.28
C GLU A 505 10.42 -13.74 -27.54
N GLN A 506 11.48 -14.24 -26.90
CA GLN A 506 12.69 -13.55 -26.42
C GLN A 506 12.54 -12.29 -25.53
N ASP A 507 12.58 -12.56 -24.22
CA ASP A 507 13.21 -11.73 -23.16
C ASP A 507 12.69 -10.33 -22.80
N GLU A 508 11.69 -9.77 -23.49
CA GLU A 508 11.10 -8.49 -23.07
C GLU A 508 10.02 -8.67 -21.97
N SER A 509 10.43 -8.51 -20.72
CA SER A 509 9.54 -8.38 -19.55
C SER A 509 8.94 -6.98 -19.47
N ALA A 510 7.65 -6.82 -19.78
CA ALA A 510 6.99 -5.51 -19.70
C ALA A 510 6.74 -5.10 -18.24
N HIS A 511 7.19 -3.91 -17.84
CA HIS A 511 6.87 -3.33 -16.54
C HIS A 511 5.36 -3.05 -16.41
N ILE A 512 4.75 -3.46 -15.29
CA ILE A 512 3.36 -3.13 -14.95
C ILE A 512 3.34 -2.03 -13.88
N SER A 513 3.94 -2.30 -12.72
CA SER A 513 3.96 -1.42 -11.55
C SER A 513 5.09 -1.86 -10.61
N GLY A 514 5.48 -1.03 -9.64
CA GLY A 514 6.39 -1.43 -8.58
C GLY A 514 5.97 -0.94 -7.20
N ALA A 515 6.94 -0.90 -6.28
CA ALA A 515 6.85 -0.12 -5.05
C ALA A 515 7.08 1.39 -5.29
N ASP A 516 7.51 1.77 -6.50
CA ASP A 516 7.61 3.15 -7.01
C ASP A 516 8.36 4.12 -6.07
N LEU A 517 9.44 3.64 -5.45
CA LEU A 517 10.18 4.35 -4.39
C LEU A 517 10.93 5.58 -4.90
N HIS A 518 10.55 6.78 -4.44
CA HIS A 518 11.32 8.01 -4.62
C HIS A 518 12.32 8.18 -3.48
N LEU A 519 13.56 7.77 -3.73
CA LEU A 519 14.57 7.58 -2.68
C LEU A 519 14.87 8.86 -1.89
N SER A 520 14.89 10.04 -2.54
CA SER A 520 15.19 11.32 -1.88
C SER A 520 14.16 11.72 -0.82
N TYR A 521 12.96 11.13 -0.83
CA TYR A 521 11.87 11.45 0.10
C TYR A 521 11.48 10.29 1.02
N LEU A 522 12.17 9.14 0.96
CA LEU A 522 11.86 7.97 1.80
C LEU A 522 11.98 8.23 3.32
N GLY A 523 12.68 9.30 3.75
CA GLY A 523 12.63 9.76 5.15
C GLY A 523 11.23 10.18 5.63
N LEU A 524 10.25 10.37 4.74
CA LEU A 524 8.83 10.54 5.12
C LEU A 524 8.15 9.19 5.45
N ALA A 525 8.76 8.07 5.09
CA ALA A 525 8.30 6.71 5.37
C ALA A 525 9.05 6.03 6.54
N GLU A 526 9.74 6.81 7.36
CA GLU A 526 10.36 6.39 8.61
C GLU A 526 9.39 6.59 9.79
N PHE A 527 9.66 5.92 10.91
CA PHE A 527 8.92 6.10 12.15
C PHE A 527 9.44 7.34 12.89
N ASN A 528 8.55 8.26 13.25
CA ASN A 528 8.92 9.60 13.75
C ASN A 528 9.74 9.57 15.05
N THR A 529 9.16 9.05 16.14
CA THR A 529 9.71 9.20 17.51
C THR A 529 9.54 7.96 18.39
N SER A 530 8.54 7.14 18.10
CA SER A 530 8.14 5.95 18.86
C SER A 530 7.67 4.87 17.88
N LEU A 531 7.61 3.62 18.34
CA LEU A 531 6.87 2.59 17.60
C LEU A 531 5.37 2.93 17.62
N PRO A 532 4.63 2.72 16.53
CA PRO A 532 3.18 2.76 16.58
C PRO A 532 2.63 1.61 17.43
N ASP A 533 1.53 1.84 18.14
CA ASP A 533 0.75 0.80 18.84
C ASP A 533 0.13 -0.21 17.85
N VAL A 534 -0.27 0.29 16.67
CA VAL A 534 -0.93 -0.49 15.62
C VAL A 534 -0.26 -0.23 14.27
N LEU A 535 0.22 -1.28 13.61
CA LEU A 535 0.71 -1.26 12.23
C LEU A 535 -0.33 -1.85 11.28
N ILE A 536 -0.85 -1.04 10.37
CA ILE A 536 -1.74 -1.50 9.30
C ILE A 536 -0.94 -1.55 7.99
N LEU A 537 -0.74 -2.75 7.49
CA LEU A 537 0.12 -3.05 6.34
C LEU A 537 -0.61 -4.03 5.41
N PRO A 538 -1.46 -3.53 4.49
CA PRO A 538 -2.19 -4.37 3.54
C PRO A 538 -1.27 -5.15 2.60
N SER A 539 -1.69 -6.36 2.26
CA SER A 539 -0.98 -7.26 1.36
C SER A 539 -1.94 -8.07 0.49
N GLU A 540 -1.51 -8.43 -0.73
CA GLU A 540 -2.20 -9.41 -1.58
C GLU A 540 -2.12 -10.85 -0.99
N LEU A 541 -1.31 -11.08 0.06
CA LEU A 541 -1.23 -12.34 0.80
C LEU A 541 -2.44 -12.54 1.74
N LYS A 542 -2.53 -13.75 2.33
CA LYS A 542 -3.59 -14.08 3.32
C LYS A 542 -3.65 -13.02 4.42
N SER A 543 -4.86 -12.55 4.74
CA SER A 543 -5.13 -11.70 5.89
C SER A 543 -4.73 -12.39 7.21
N PHE A 544 -4.27 -11.58 8.16
CA PHE A 544 -3.83 -12.00 9.49
C PHE A 544 -3.85 -10.81 10.46
N SER A 545 -3.84 -11.13 11.75
CA SER A 545 -3.59 -10.15 12.82
C SER A 545 -2.65 -10.75 13.86
N LYS A 546 -1.60 -10.02 14.23
CA LYS A 546 -0.49 -10.53 15.04
C LYS A 546 0.04 -9.49 16.02
N ILE A 547 0.73 -9.94 17.06
CA ILE A 547 1.42 -9.08 18.02
C ILE A 547 2.91 -9.36 17.92
N VAL A 548 3.70 -8.34 17.59
CA VAL A 548 5.15 -8.43 17.37
C VAL A 548 5.80 -7.26 18.08
N GLN A 549 6.70 -7.52 19.04
CA GLN A 549 7.33 -6.48 19.89
C GLN A 549 6.32 -5.50 20.51
N ASN A 550 5.23 -6.01 21.09
CA ASN A 550 4.11 -5.23 21.65
C ASN A 550 3.32 -4.36 20.65
N VAL A 551 3.61 -4.44 19.35
CA VAL A 551 2.87 -3.75 18.28
C VAL A 551 1.80 -4.69 17.71
N LEU A 552 0.57 -4.19 17.53
CA LEU A 552 -0.51 -4.88 16.85
C LEU A 552 -0.38 -4.74 15.33
N VAL A 553 0.02 -5.79 14.63
CA VAL A 553 0.24 -5.80 13.17
C VAL A 553 -0.94 -6.44 12.46
N ILE A 554 -1.54 -5.71 11.52
CA ILE A 554 -2.78 -6.08 10.83
C ILE A 554 -2.58 -6.05 9.31
N ASN A 555 -2.81 -7.20 8.66
CA ASN A 555 -3.09 -7.27 7.23
C ASN A 555 -4.59 -7.56 7.03
N PRO A 556 -5.41 -6.58 6.58
CA PRO A 556 -6.84 -6.82 6.28
C PRO A 556 -7.06 -7.77 5.09
N GLY A 557 -6.03 -8.02 4.28
CA GLY A 557 -6.15 -8.65 2.96
C GLY A 557 -6.84 -7.71 1.96
N THR A 558 -6.94 -8.15 0.70
CA THR A 558 -7.68 -7.40 -0.32
C THR A 558 -9.19 -7.55 -0.11
N PHE A 559 -9.95 -6.48 -0.34
CA PHE A 559 -11.40 -6.45 -0.22
C PHE A 559 -12.08 -7.27 -1.32
N MET A 560 -11.60 -7.18 -2.57
CA MET A 560 -11.89 -8.13 -3.63
C MET A 560 -10.66 -8.97 -3.99
N ARG A 561 -10.89 -10.24 -4.31
CA ARG A 561 -9.94 -11.14 -4.98
C ARG A 561 -10.38 -11.30 -6.43
N GLN A 562 -9.53 -11.91 -7.27
CA GLN A 562 -9.69 -11.94 -8.74
C GLN A 562 -11.12 -12.22 -9.25
N ASN A 563 -11.80 -13.23 -8.68
CA ASN A 563 -13.18 -13.63 -9.01
C ASN A 563 -14.03 -13.93 -7.76
N SER A 564 -13.67 -13.40 -6.59
CA SER A 564 -14.39 -13.66 -5.33
C SER A 564 -14.23 -12.50 -4.36
N ALA A 565 -15.15 -12.36 -3.42
CA ALA A 565 -14.94 -11.44 -2.32
C ALA A 565 -13.73 -11.85 -1.47
N GLY A 566 -12.99 -10.86 -0.99
CA GLY A 566 -11.86 -11.03 -0.11
C GLY A 566 -12.25 -10.82 1.35
N THR A 567 -11.45 -10.04 2.08
CA THR A 567 -11.59 -9.87 3.53
C THR A 567 -11.47 -8.42 3.97
N TYR A 568 -11.90 -8.16 5.20
CA TYR A 568 -11.66 -6.92 5.94
C TYR A 568 -11.40 -7.24 7.42
N CYS A 569 -10.79 -6.32 8.16
CA CYS A 569 -10.64 -6.47 9.61
C CYS A 569 -11.63 -5.59 10.36
N GLU A 570 -12.19 -6.14 11.44
CA GLU A 570 -12.87 -5.40 12.49
C GLU A 570 -11.96 -5.39 13.74
N VAL A 571 -11.69 -4.21 14.28
CA VAL A 571 -10.88 -4.02 15.49
C VAL A 571 -11.75 -3.35 16.55
N ASN A 572 -11.80 -3.95 17.73
CA ASN A 572 -12.51 -3.40 18.90
C ASN A 572 -11.49 -3.13 20.00
N PHE A 573 -11.27 -1.86 20.33
CA PHE A 573 -10.36 -1.41 21.37
C PHE A 573 -11.12 -1.16 22.68
N LYS A 574 -10.87 -1.95 23.73
CA LYS A 574 -11.39 -1.68 25.10
C LYS A 574 -10.78 -0.37 25.61
N ALA A 575 -11.58 0.49 26.24
CA ALA A 575 -11.12 1.73 26.88
C ALA A 575 -9.96 1.50 27.88
N PRO A 576 -9.04 2.47 28.04
CA PRO A 576 -7.95 2.38 29.00
C PRO A 576 -8.49 2.48 30.44
N VAL A 577 -8.09 1.55 31.31
CA VAL A 577 -8.37 1.56 32.75
C VAL A 577 -7.06 1.83 33.47
N LEU A 578 -6.94 2.96 34.18
CA LEU A 578 -5.65 3.44 34.70
C LEU A 578 -4.98 2.47 35.68
N GLU A 579 -5.76 1.71 36.46
CA GLU A 579 -5.25 0.67 37.36
C GLU A 579 -4.72 -0.58 36.62
N GLU A 580 -5.15 -0.81 35.36
CA GLU A 580 -4.69 -1.93 34.51
C GLU A 580 -3.46 -1.57 33.66
N LEU A 581 -3.12 -0.28 33.52
CA LEU A 581 -2.04 0.19 32.65
C LEU A 581 -0.65 0.16 33.33
N GLU A 582 0.37 -0.14 32.52
CA GLU A 582 1.77 -0.12 32.95
C GLU A 582 2.29 1.32 33.00
N LYS A 583 2.81 1.75 34.16
CA LYS A 583 3.46 3.06 34.32
C LYS A 583 4.86 3.07 33.69
N ALA A 584 5.12 4.05 32.84
CA ALA A 584 6.44 4.37 32.29
C ALA A 584 7.15 5.51 33.02
N GLY A 585 6.43 6.27 33.86
CA GLY A 585 6.94 7.37 34.66
C GLY A 585 5.93 7.80 35.73
N ASP A 586 6.16 8.94 36.39
CA ASP A 586 5.34 9.42 37.51
C ASP A 586 3.86 9.60 37.12
N ASP A 587 3.62 10.29 36.01
CA ASP A 587 2.30 10.44 35.35
C ASP A 587 2.41 10.17 33.83
N SER A 588 2.88 8.97 33.48
CA SER A 588 2.92 8.52 32.08
C SER A 588 2.67 7.02 32.01
N TYR A 589 1.71 6.63 31.17
CA TYR A 589 1.22 5.25 31.08
C TYR A 589 1.40 4.72 29.66
N LEU A 590 1.87 3.48 29.55
CA LEU A 590 1.93 2.74 28.29
C LEU A 590 0.51 2.40 27.84
N HIS A 591 0.20 2.63 26.57
CA HIS A 591 -1.14 2.36 26.06
C HIS A 591 -1.51 0.86 26.09
N THR A 592 -0.52 -0.05 26.02
CA THR A 592 -0.71 -1.52 26.06
C THR A 592 -1.80 -2.05 25.10
N VAL A 593 -1.97 -1.39 23.95
CA VAL A 593 -3.07 -1.63 22.99
C VAL A 593 -3.19 -3.08 22.57
N TRP A 594 -2.07 -3.77 22.38
CA TRP A 594 -2.01 -5.20 22.05
C TRP A 594 -2.70 -6.13 23.06
N LYS A 595 -2.88 -5.71 24.33
CA LYS A 595 -3.66 -6.43 25.35
C LYS A 595 -5.15 -6.09 25.32
N ARG A 596 -5.51 -4.89 24.85
CA ARG A 596 -6.87 -4.30 24.90
C ARG A 596 -7.62 -4.32 23.56
N ALA A 597 -6.94 -4.68 22.48
CA ALA A 597 -7.50 -4.75 21.14
C ALA A 597 -7.89 -6.18 20.77
N ARG A 598 -9.14 -6.38 20.37
CA ARG A 598 -9.61 -7.58 19.68
C ARG A 598 -9.60 -7.33 18.18
N VAL A 599 -9.11 -8.26 17.38
CA VAL A 599 -9.17 -8.19 15.91
C VAL A 599 -9.89 -9.42 15.37
N ASP A 600 -10.93 -9.20 14.58
CA ASP A 600 -11.65 -10.25 13.85
C ASP A 600 -11.49 -10.02 12.34
N VAL A 601 -10.88 -10.98 11.64
CA VAL A 601 -10.79 -11.01 10.18
C VAL A 601 -12.10 -11.55 9.64
N ARG A 602 -12.84 -10.76 8.85
CA ARG A 602 -14.15 -11.12 8.31
C ARG A 602 -14.15 -11.29 6.78
N LEU A 603 -15.02 -12.16 6.29
CA LEU A 603 -15.28 -12.36 4.87
C LEU A 603 -16.14 -11.23 4.28
N GLY A 604 -15.73 -10.68 3.13
CA GLY A 604 -16.49 -9.62 2.45
C GLY A 604 -17.73 -10.11 1.69
N GLY A 605 -17.82 -11.40 1.32
CA GLY A 605 -18.76 -11.87 0.29
C GLY A 605 -20.13 -12.29 0.79
N LEU A 606 -21.20 -11.64 0.31
CA LEU A 606 -22.59 -12.05 0.54
C LEU A 606 -23.10 -13.05 -0.51
N ARG A 607 -24.17 -13.74 -0.13
CA ARG A 607 -24.85 -14.91 -0.71
C ARG A 607 -25.33 -14.79 -2.18
N TRP A 608 -24.97 -13.72 -2.91
CA TRP A 608 -25.68 -13.29 -4.13
C TRP A 608 -25.16 -13.88 -5.45
N LEU A 609 -23.93 -14.41 -5.52
CA LEU A 609 -23.41 -15.04 -6.75
C LEU A 609 -24.25 -16.24 -7.22
N PHE A 610 -24.87 -16.99 -6.29
CA PHE A 610 -25.81 -18.07 -6.63
C PHE A 610 -27.11 -17.54 -7.25
N LEU A 611 -27.64 -16.42 -6.75
CA LEU A 611 -28.87 -15.80 -7.23
C LEU A 611 -28.69 -15.06 -8.56
N VAL A 612 -27.53 -14.46 -8.84
CA VAL A 612 -27.22 -13.88 -10.16
C VAL A 612 -27.13 -14.95 -11.23
N SER A 613 -26.48 -16.08 -10.93
CA SER A 613 -26.40 -17.21 -11.86
C SER A 613 -27.79 -17.75 -12.22
N LEU A 614 -28.68 -17.91 -11.22
CA LEU A 614 -30.10 -18.21 -11.44
C LEU A 614 -30.82 -17.12 -12.26
N LYS A 615 -30.52 -15.83 -12.04
CA LYS A 615 -31.13 -14.71 -12.76
C LYS A 615 -30.71 -14.62 -14.24
N GLN A 616 -29.53 -15.12 -14.60
CA GLN A 616 -29.10 -15.28 -16.00
C GLN A 616 -29.59 -16.60 -16.63
N SER A 617 -29.89 -17.63 -15.84
CA SER A 617 -30.39 -18.92 -16.34
C SER A 617 -31.93 -18.93 -16.55
N CYS A 618 -32.68 -18.17 -15.75
CA CYS A 618 -34.14 -18.14 -15.80
C CYS A 618 -34.71 -17.04 -16.71
N ASN A 619 -34.62 -17.24 -18.03
CA ASN A 619 -35.45 -16.49 -18.99
C ASN A 619 -36.92 -16.95 -18.89
N GLY A 620 -37.66 -16.37 -17.95
CA GLY A 620 -39.05 -16.71 -17.67
C GLY A 620 -39.80 -15.60 -16.94
N LEU A 621 -40.18 -14.54 -17.65
CA LEU A 621 -41.14 -13.57 -17.14
C LEU A 621 -42.51 -14.25 -16.96
N PHE A 622 -42.92 -14.47 -15.71
CA PHE A 622 -44.30 -14.37 -15.18
C PHE A 622 -44.36 -14.77 -13.70
N PHE A 623 -43.43 -15.61 -13.22
CA PHE A 623 -43.47 -16.14 -11.85
C PHE A 623 -42.95 -15.17 -10.75
N LEU A 624 -42.11 -14.19 -11.11
CA LEU A 624 -41.46 -13.33 -10.12
C LEU A 624 -42.39 -12.34 -9.41
N GLU A 625 -43.41 -11.77 -10.09
CA GLU A 625 -44.32 -10.82 -9.46
C GLU A 625 -45.21 -11.46 -8.38
N ALA A 626 -45.65 -12.70 -8.60
CA ALA A 626 -46.46 -13.43 -7.62
C ALA A 626 -45.64 -13.71 -6.34
N PHE A 627 -44.38 -14.12 -6.50
CA PHE A 627 -43.46 -14.37 -5.38
C PHE A 627 -43.17 -13.10 -4.56
N TRP A 628 -42.92 -11.97 -5.23
CA TRP A 628 -42.68 -10.67 -4.57
C TRP A 628 -43.93 -9.98 -4.00
N ARG A 629 -45.14 -10.46 -4.34
CA ARG A 629 -46.39 -10.11 -3.67
C ARG A 629 -46.56 -10.92 -2.39
N SER A 630 -46.46 -12.25 -2.48
CA SER A 630 -46.65 -13.15 -1.33
C SER A 630 -45.64 -12.88 -0.20
N LEU A 631 -44.36 -12.65 -0.52
CA LEU A 631 -43.35 -12.23 0.47
C LEU A 631 -43.70 -10.91 1.18
N ARG A 632 -44.45 -10.02 0.54
CA ARG A 632 -44.81 -8.71 1.12
C ARG A 632 -46.00 -8.77 2.07
N GLU A 633 -46.82 -9.81 1.95
CA GLU A 633 -47.94 -10.10 2.88
C GLU A 633 -47.43 -10.89 4.10
N VAL A 634 -46.48 -11.81 3.93
CA VAL A 634 -45.90 -12.60 5.04
C VAL A 634 -45.12 -11.75 6.06
N PHE A 635 -44.50 -10.63 5.65
CA PHE A 635 -43.78 -9.74 6.57
C PHE A 635 -44.64 -8.61 7.18
N ALA A 636 -45.97 -8.65 7.01
CA ALA A 636 -46.87 -7.59 7.50
C ALA A 636 -47.56 -7.89 8.85
N ASP A 637 -47.66 -9.15 9.26
CA ASP A 637 -48.55 -9.57 10.37
C ASP A 637 -47.85 -10.05 11.66
N ASP A 638 -46.52 -10.24 11.67
CA ASP A 638 -45.80 -10.65 12.90
C ASP A 638 -45.47 -9.45 13.81
N GLY A 639 -46.47 -9.03 14.60
CA GLY A 639 -46.25 -8.03 15.64
C GLY A 639 -47.47 -7.67 16.50
N LEU A 640 -47.85 -8.53 17.47
CA LEU A 640 -48.32 -8.17 18.84
C LEU A 640 -48.86 -9.38 19.63
N ALA A 641 -48.91 -9.25 20.97
CA ALA A 641 -49.34 -10.24 21.99
C ALA A 641 -48.34 -11.39 22.23
N LYS A 642 -48.00 -11.85 23.44
CA LYS A 642 -48.49 -11.70 24.85
C LYS A 642 -47.26 -11.98 25.78
N GLU A 643 -47.21 -11.91 27.12
CA GLU A 643 -48.19 -11.90 28.21
C GLU A 643 -47.49 -11.41 29.52
N ARG A 644 -48.19 -10.71 30.43
CA ARG A 644 -47.83 -10.62 31.87
C ARG A 644 -49.05 -10.17 32.72
N ASP A 645 -49.78 -11.14 33.24
CA ASP A 645 -50.40 -11.05 34.57
C ASP A 645 -49.38 -11.58 35.61
N GLY A 646 -49.32 -11.18 36.88
CA GLY A 646 -50.10 -10.18 37.62
C GLY A 646 -50.24 -10.63 39.08
N LEU A 647 -49.85 -9.81 40.08
CA LEU A 647 -50.28 -9.94 41.49
C LEU A 647 -49.87 -8.73 42.37
N HIS A 648 -50.69 -8.51 43.40
CA HIS A 648 -50.69 -7.53 44.51
C HIS A 648 -49.33 -6.97 45.01
N GLU A 649 -49.24 -5.79 45.64
CA GLU A 649 -50.07 -5.34 46.78
C GLU A 649 -50.28 -3.81 46.93
N LYS A 650 -50.72 -3.35 48.11
CA LYS A 650 -51.57 -2.17 48.33
C LYS A 650 -50.82 -0.94 48.90
N ASN A 651 -51.54 0.18 48.83
CA ASN A 651 -51.80 1.15 49.91
C ASN A 651 -51.08 2.52 49.98
N THR A 652 -51.95 3.55 49.92
CA THR A 652 -52.04 4.74 50.80
C THR A 652 -51.17 6.01 50.61
N ASN A 653 -51.89 7.06 50.21
CA ASN A 653 -52.06 8.35 50.93
C ASN A 653 -51.04 9.51 50.81
N ASN A 654 -51.52 10.51 50.05
CA ASN A 654 -51.88 11.87 50.50
C ASN A 654 -50.89 13.06 50.53
N ASN A 655 -51.53 14.21 50.22
CA ASN A 655 -51.19 15.62 50.47
C ASN A 655 -50.01 16.21 49.67
N LYS A 656 -50.19 17.18 48.75
CA LYS A 656 -50.81 18.54 48.81
C LYS A 656 -50.06 19.55 49.71
N TRP A 657 -50.08 20.80 49.20
CA TRP A 657 -49.81 22.14 49.75
C TRP A 657 -48.63 22.83 49.02
N LYS A 658 -48.83 23.69 48.00
CA LYS A 658 -49.41 25.07 47.88
C LYS A 658 -48.49 26.23 48.32
N ASN A 659 -48.52 27.30 47.51
CA ASN A 659 -48.05 28.69 47.77
C ASN A 659 -46.51 28.92 47.67
N GLN A 660 -45.96 30.09 47.27
CA GLN A 660 -46.53 31.39 46.82
C GLN A 660 -45.51 32.22 45.97
N VAL A 661 -45.95 33.39 45.47
CA VAL A 661 -45.37 34.26 44.39
C VAL A 661 -45.77 35.72 44.71
N PRO A 662 -44.97 36.82 44.56
CA PRO A 662 -44.35 37.33 43.30
C PRO A 662 -43.00 38.13 43.41
N ILE A 663 -42.68 38.94 42.36
CA ILE A 663 -41.79 40.14 42.24
C ILE A 663 -40.39 39.89 41.59
N GLY A 664 -39.98 40.57 40.52
CA GLY A 664 -40.67 41.57 39.68
C GLY A 664 -39.91 41.99 38.40
N LEU A 665 -40.70 42.39 37.39
CA LEU A 665 -40.57 43.62 36.58
C LEU A 665 -39.25 44.01 35.86
N ASP A 666 -39.18 43.71 34.55
CA ASP A 666 -39.01 44.69 33.44
C ASP A 666 -39.19 43.97 32.07
N GLY A 667 -39.61 44.59 30.95
CA GLY A 667 -40.02 45.98 30.82
C GLY A 667 -39.86 46.65 29.44
N ARG A 668 -40.14 46.01 28.28
CA ARG A 668 -40.41 46.80 27.03
C ARG A 668 -41.15 46.08 25.89
N LEU A 669 -42.02 46.84 25.23
CA LEU A 669 -42.91 46.50 24.11
C LEU A 669 -42.55 47.30 22.84
N ARG A 670 -42.84 46.75 21.64
CA ARG A 670 -43.59 47.35 20.49
C ARG A 670 -43.39 46.50 19.21
N ASN A 671 -44.46 46.01 18.55
CA ASN A 671 -45.22 46.61 17.42
C ASN A 671 -44.36 46.86 16.16
N ARG A 672 -44.73 46.63 14.87
CA ARG A 672 -45.98 46.31 14.10
C ARG A 672 -45.54 46.01 12.62
N SER A 673 -46.30 45.54 11.60
CA SER A 673 -47.52 44.69 11.43
C SER A 673 -47.93 44.62 9.93
N ASN A 674 -48.61 43.54 9.47
CA ASN A 674 -49.38 43.40 8.20
C ASN A 674 -48.56 43.26 6.88
N ASN A 675 -48.86 42.43 5.86
CA ASN A 675 -50.12 42.05 5.16
C ASN A 675 -49.93 40.68 4.41
N ILE A 676 -50.91 39.76 4.38
CA ILE A 676 -51.94 39.54 3.31
C ILE A 676 -51.35 39.23 1.92
N SER A 677 -51.51 38.02 1.38
CA SER A 677 -52.71 37.65 0.59
C SER A 677 -52.95 36.13 0.47
N ALA A 678 -54.19 35.75 0.20
CA ALA A 678 -54.66 34.36 0.06
C ALA A 678 -55.41 34.17 -1.27
N VAL A 679 -55.52 32.92 -1.74
CA VAL A 679 -56.54 32.47 -2.69
C VAL A 679 -57.18 31.18 -2.16
N VAL A 680 -58.48 31.04 -2.37
CA VAL A 680 -59.40 30.09 -1.74
C VAL A 680 -60.09 29.25 -2.82
N HIS A 681 -60.41 27.98 -2.52
CA HIS A 681 -61.72 27.32 -2.67
C HIS A 681 -61.53 25.82 -2.33
N GLN A 682 -62.09 25.32 -1.21
CA GLN A 682 -63.47 24.82 -1.08
C GLN A 682 -63.83 23.81 -2.19
N SER A 683 -63.85 22.49 -1.93
CA SER A 683 -64.70 21.72 -1.00
C SER A 683 -66.14 21.55 -1.48
N ASP A 684 -66.54 20.31 -1.73
CA ASP A 684 -67.90 19.88 -1.45
C ASP A 684 -67.93 18.38 -1.12
N GLY A 685 -68.86 17.95 -0.27
CA GLY A 685 -68.91 16.56 0.22
C GLY A 685 -70.33 16.01 0.26
N ARG A 686 -70.47 14.68 0.19
CA ARG A 686 -71.74 13.98 0.50
C ARG A 686 -71.51 12.72 1.32
N ARG A 687 -72.58 12.30 2.00
CA ARG A 687 -72.58 11.48 3.22
C ARG A 687 -73.71 10.45 3.12
N ARG A 688 -73.61 9.33 3.86
CA ARG A 688 -74.65 8.27 4.07
C ARG A 688 -74.83 7.34 2.84
N ASN A 689 -75.24 6.07 2.96
CA ASN A 689 -75.76 5.30 4.11
C ASN A 689 -75.55 3.76 3.94
N SER A 690 -75.83 3.00 5.00
CA SER A 690 -75.77 1.53 5.11
C SER A 690 -76.93 0.75 4.45
N SER A 691 -76.70 -0.52 4.05
CA SER A 691 -77.68 -1.62 4.22
C SER A 691 -77.07 -3.01 4.07
N ASN A 692 -77.48 -3.95 4.93
CA ASN A 692 -77.20 -5.38 4.86
C ASN A 692 -77.83 -6.08 3.64
N LYS A 693 -77.26 -7.24 3.25
CA LYS A 693 -78.02 -8.52 3.14
C LYS A 693 -77.10 -9.75 2.96
N ASN A 694 -77.29 -10.76 3.81
CA ASN A 694 -76.70 -12.10 3.67
C ASN A 694 -77.26 -12.83 2.44
N LYS A 695 -76.43 -13.69 1.83
CA LYS A 695 -76.83 -15.03 1.37
C LYS A 695 -75.66 -16.00 1.52
N ASN A 696 -75.91 -17.14 2.16
CA ASN A 696 -74.99 -18.27 2.17
C ASN A 696 -75.04 -18.98 0.82
N LEU A 697 -73.90 -19.55 0.40
CA LEU A 697 -73.82 -20.72 -0.45
C LEU A 697 -72.50 -21.43 -0.08
N GLU A 698 -72.62 -22.67 0.35
CA GLU A 698 -71.47 -23.55 0.59
C GLU A 698 -70.99 -24.06 -0.77
N GLU A 699 -69.67 -24.04 -1.02
CA GLU A 699 -69.06 -24.97 -1.97
C GLU A 699 -67.58 -25.19 -1.60
N SER A 700 -67.21 -26.46 -1.51
CA SER A 700 -65.89 -26.93 -1.06
C SER A 700 -64.85 -26.95 -2.18
N SER A 701 -63.58 -26.68 -1.87
CA SER A 701 -62.47 -27.06 -2.77
C SER A 701 -61.13 -27.31 -2.05
N PRO A 702 -60.21 -28.11 -2.65
CA PRO A 702 -59.30 -28.94 -1.88
C PRO A 702 -57.87 -28.41 -1.86
N TRP A 703 -57.35 -28.08 -0.67
CA TRP A 703 -55.94 -27.66 -0.48
C TRP A 703 -55.24 -28.28 0.73
N VAL A 704 -55.88 -29.22 1.44
CA VAL A 704 -55.32 -29.84 2.65
C VAL A 704 -54.48 -31.08 2.35
N ASP A 705 -54.83 -31.88 1.33
CA ASP A 705 -54.15 -33.17 1.06
C ASP A 705 -52.83 -33.06 0.28
N ILE A 706 -52.58 -31.94 -0.41
CA ILE A 706 -51.34 -31.73 -1.17
C ILE A 706 -50.16 -31.36 -0.24
N PHE A 707 -50.43 -30.70 0.90
CA PHE A 707 -49.39 -30.22 1.80
C PHE A 707 -48.79 -31.32 2.70
N CYS A 708 -49.58 -32.35 3.05
CA CYS A 708 -49.10 -33.48 3.86
C CYS A 708 -48.18 -34.45 3.09
N SER A 709 -48.23 -34.46 1.75
CA SER A 709 -47.51 -35.43 0.92
C SER A 709 -46.05 -35.05 0.61
N LEU A 710 -45.67 -33.77 0.77
CA LEU A 710 -44.32 -33.27 0.45
C LEU A 710 -43.39 -33.13 1.66
N TRP A 711 -43.90 -33.27 2.90
CA TRP A 711 -43.10 -33.14 4.13
C TRP A 711 -42.52 -34.50 4.63
N HIS A 712 -42.68 -35.59 3.88
CA HIS A 712 -42.22 -36.94 4.27
C HIS A 712 -41.27 -37.62 3.29
N TRP A 713 -40.72 -36.86 2.33
CA TRP A 713 -39.76 -37.38 1.34
C TRP A 713 -38.45 -36.59 1.35
N GLY A 714 -37.70 -36.73 2.46
CA GLY A 714 -36.48 -35.96 2.72
C GLY A 714 -35.61 -36.46 3.87
N SER A 715 -35.72 -37.73 4.26
CA SER A 715 -34.79 -38.37 5.22
C SER A 715 -34.72 -39.88 4.94
N GLY A 716 -33.50 -40.41 4.83
CA GLY A 716 -33.25 -41.82 4.53
C GLY A 716 -32.03 -42.02 3.62
N GLU A 717 -30.93 -42.49 4.20
CA GLU A 717 -29.77 -43.05 3.49
C GLU A 717 -30.19 -44.31 2.73
N PHE A 718 -29.46 -44.71 1.66
CA PHE A 718 -29.22 -46.14 1.40
C PHE A 718 -27.97 -46.40 0.55
N GLN A 719 -27.34 -47.55 0.84
CA GLN A 719 -26.13 -48.05 0.19
C GLN A 719 -26.45 -48.86 -1.10
N GLN A 720 -25.36 -49.14 -1.84
CA GLN A 720 -25.16 -50.19 -2.86
C GLN A 720 -26.28 -51.22 -3.10
N LEU A 721 -26.57 -51.51 -4.38
CA LEU A 721 -26.54 -52.88 -4.91
C LEU A 721 -26.46 -52.91 -6.46
N GLU A 722 -26.22 -54.10 -7.01
CA GLU A 722 -25.61 -54.35 -8.32
C GLU A 722 -26.55 -55.06 -9.34
N VAL A 723 -26.25 -54.87 -10.63
CA VAL A 723 -26.37 -55.86 -11.73
C VAL A 723 -27.76 -56.14 -12.39
N ILE A 724 -27.68 -56.64 -13.63
CA ILE A 724 -28.70 -56.98 -14.65
C ILE A 724 -29.24 -55.75 -15.41
N GLY A 725 -29.19 -55.65 -16.75
CA GLY A 725 -28.77 -56.59 -17.80
C GLY A 725 -29.72 -56.49 -19.03
N LEU A 726 -29.25 -56.90 -20.23
CA LEU A 726 -29.90 -56.74 -21.57
C LEU A 726 -29.72 -55.32 -22.19
N GLY A 727 -29.35 -55.14 -23.47
CA GLY A 727 -28.86 -56.06 -24.50
C GLY A 727 -29.21 -55.62 -25.94
N LEU A 728 -28.28 -55.80 -26.90
CA LEU A 728 -28.42 -55.64 -28.38
C LEU A 728 -28.46 -54.18 -28.94
N ASP A 729 -27.82 -53.82 -30.07
CA ASP A 729 -26.78 -54.50 -30.87
C ASP A 729 -26.01 -53.51 -31.80
N LYS A 730 -24.73 -53.82 -32.07
CA LYS A 730 -23.87 -53.50 -33.25
C LYS A 730 -24.01 -52.19 -34.08
N LEU A 731 -22.87 -51.53 -34.30
CA LEU A 731 -22.22 -51.49 -35.63
C LEU A 731 -20.71 -51.14 -35.51
N ASP A 732 -19.85 -51.95 -36.14
CA ASP A 732 -18.39 -51.78 -36.19
C ASP A 732 -17.94 -50.84 -37.32
N TYR A 733 -16.78 -50.17 -37.14
CA TYR A 733 -15.73 -50.21 -38.17
C TYR A 733 -14.31 -50.00 -37.60
N GLN A 734 -13.31 -50.57 -38.27
CA GLN A 734 -11.97 -50.81 -37.72
C GLN A 734 -10.92 -49.71 -37.97
N ARG A 735 -9.87 -49.80 -37.14
CA ARG A 735 -8.50 -49.30 -37.29
C ARG A 735 -7.94 -49.35 -38.73
N ASP A 736 -6.93 -48.52 -39.03
CA ASP A 736 -5.57 -49.08 -39.13
C ASP A 736 -4.43 -48.05 -38.96
N ASP A 737 -3.26 -48.59 -38.62
CA ASP A 737 -1.99 -47.92 -38.29
C ASP A 737 -0.97 -48.09 -39.44
N ARG A 738 -0.03 -47.12 -39.65
CA ARG A 738 1.32 -47.38 -40.22
C ARG A 738 2.25 -46.16 -40.34
N THR A 739 3.45 -46.37 -39.83
CA THR A 739 4.73 -45.69 -40.10
C THR A 739 5.15 -45.60 -41.59
N GLN A 740 5.91 -44.54 -42.00
CA GLN A 740 7.36 -44.66 -42.31
C GLN A 740 8.07 -43.37 -42.83
N ARG A 741 9.36 -43.28 -42.44
CA ARG A 741 10.53 -42.53 -42.97
C ARG A 741 10.48 -42.00 -44.43
N ARG A 742 11.13 -40.84 -44.66
CA ARG A 742 12.43 -40.75 -45.39
C ARG A 742 13.05 -39.33 -45.47
N ASP A 743 14.38 -39.27 -45.35
CA ASP A 743 15.22 -38.11 -45.71
C ASP A 743 15.34 -37.89 -47.23
N ARG A 744 15.66 -36.65 -47.65
CA ARG A 744 16.83 -36.33 -48.52
C ARG A 744 16.99 -34.83 -48.87
N THR A 745 18.11 -34.28 -48.39
CA THR A 745 19.08 -33.39 -49.08
C THR A 745 18.75 -32.76 -50.46
N LYS A 746 19.06 -31.46 -50.61
CA LYS A 746 19.94 -30.95 -51.69
C LYS A 746 20.51 -29.54 -51.40
N GLN A 747 21.73 -29.27 -51.89
CA GLN A 747 22.48 -28.00 -51.79
C GLN A 747 22.56 -27.28 -53.15
N SER A 748 22.99 -26.00 -53.13
CA SER A 748 23.53 -25.17 -54.24
C SER A 748 22.49 -24.67 -55.28
N LYS A 749 22.61 -23.49 -55.91
CA LYS A 749 23.78 -22.64 -56.25
C LYS A 749 23.51 -21.12 -56.20
N GLU A 750 24.54 -20.31 -56.48
CA GLU A 750 24.51 -18.87 -56.83
C GLU A 750 23.60 -18.57 -58.06
N SER A 751 23.29 -17.34 -58.51
CA SER A 751 24.00 -16.04 -58.44
C SER A 751 23.10 -14.83 -58.78
N GLU A 752 23.51 -13.64 -58.31
CA GLU A 752 23.34 -12.28 -58.93
C GLU A 752 22.01 -11.84 -59.58
N LEU A 753 21.45 -10.73 -59.09
CA LEU A 753 21.29 -9.51 -59.91
C LEU A 753 21.16 -8.21 -59.06
N ASN A 754 21.34 -7.07 -59.72
CA ASN A 754 21.61 -5.74 -59.15
C ASN A 754 20.37 -4.87 -58.82
N HIS A 755 20.66 -3.84 -58.01
CA HIS A 755 20.16 -2.45 -58.04
C HIS A 755 19.02 -1.93 -57.13
N GLN A 756 19.39 -0.80 -56.49
CA GLN A 756 18.60 0.39 -56.14
C GLN A 756 17.65 0.34 -54.92
N LEU A 757 18.23 0.74 -53.78
CA LEU A 757 17.53 1.43 -52.68
C LEU A 757 17.62 2.95 -52.89
N PRO A 758 16.54 3.73 -52.68
CA PRO A 758 16.64 5.17 -52.45
C PRO A 758 16.77 5.48 -50.96
N GLU A 759 17.75 6.30 -50.59
CA GLU A 759 17.81 6.93 -49.27
C GLU A 759 16.71 7.98 -49.15
N LEU A 760 16.08 8.09 -47.97
CA LEU A 760 15.26 9.24 -47.61
C LEU A 760 15.69 9.76 -46.23
N VAL A 761 16.51 10.81 -46.29
CA VAL A 761 16.89 11.65 -45.15
C VAL A 761 15.64 12.39 -44.65
N VAL A 762 15.41 12.38 -43.34
CA VAL A 762 14.47 13.32 -42.69
C VAL A 762 15.18 14.00 -41.53
N ASN A 763 15.21 15.33 -41.60
CA ASN A 763 15.86 16.20 -40.62
C ASN A 763 15.22 16.09 -39.23
N ARG A 764 16.04 16.24 -38.18
CA ARG A 764 15.58 16.62 -36.85
C ARG A 764 15.80 18.12 -36.66
N GLU A 765 14.70 18.87 -36.63
CA GLU A 765 14.61 20.17 -35.95
C GLU A 765 13.36 20.15 -35.05
N LEU A 766 13.45 20.79 -33.87
CA LEU A 766 12.37 20.99 -32.88
C LEU A 766 11.86 19.66 -32.28
N TRP A 767 12.09 19.35 -30.99
CA TRP A 767 11.86 20.14 -29.78
C TRP A 767 12.86 19.81 -28.66
#